data_AF-A0A1V6F372-F1
#
_entry.id   AF-A0A1V6F372-F1
#
_cell.length_a   1.000
_cell.length_b   1.000
_cell.length_c   1.000
_cell.angle_alpha   90.00
_cell.angle_beta   90.00
_cell.angle_gamma   90.00
#
_symmetry.space_group_name_H-M   'P 1'
#
loop_
_entity.id
_entity.type
_entity.pdbx_description
1 polymer ?
#
loop_
_entity_poly.entity_id
_entity_poly.type
_entity_poly.pdbx_seq_one_letter_code
_entity_poly.pdbx_strand_id
1 'polypeptide(L)'
;MMQHVYFRLNWFSLIVVSLLMLTVPAAADPVPRILLAGDSWSALMQAFDTYQEVLPEYAGCENYRSIGFRTSVVGIQADEFIAPAMLAIVAEELALHPTIDIVHLSLGGNDILYGRWLPSMSAAQQENLFNAITADIETAIDFILALRPDIRIGLCGYSFADHDYVEVLPTEANQAITALEQKKLAMVQGKDRVFYIHNLGLMQYTYGIPQADPPIPPLSVPYPGGYPDYDPMPGGNILYTAPAEALVDGDVHLTPDGYKVVARRCMDEFYAEWLSWPRVLEVQLLSATAAQAEFLVRFSEAVTGVDASDFTPSLETKALSVSGVSGSGDTYTVTVALDGGAGTVRLEVVDDDTIRDLDDNPLGGPGTGNGLFSFNGILTYQDPPPIEEDDFDAFLLYLDTASAPYTEQLNGFSFAPDVCDANGGFQMEPDIEIYGNGMLESCEFGLIRACLRNPDLDLRPFGGISHDILRAAWEQNLAQMRVDLGGVDGLALSVLRGLDSILSAYFLLGDNVSRLLPSALVFAATSYEEIQLELTVPDPMNYRMLSRFLAFNGDADGDGYTNQEEYDYFMPLGGRDLYIQAALTPFITLESSCANTEGGVFSEGDMFCLVVPDPVSYATFQWMKDGQPLNDIGSIQGSRWRTLHIMSLSISDSGDYTCEYDDGSKSPRVFGPVHVEVLKTTPAVTPGGHFALLTFLVLIGITALYRFRPRHSS
;
A
#
# COMPACT_ATOMS: atom_id res chain seq x y z
N MET A 1 -30.46 -56.40 14.12
CA MET A 1 -31.91 -56.34 13.92
C MET A 1 -32.32 -54.88 13.99
N MET A 2 -32.24 -54.15 12.88
CA MET A 2 -32.74 -52.78 12.74
C MET A 2 -33.25 -52.64 11.31
N GLN A 3 -34.53 -52.31 11.21
CA GLN A 3 -35.31 -52.22 9.97
C GLN A 3 -35.21 -50.83 9.36
N HIS A 4 -35.23 -50.81 8.03
CA HIS A 4 -35.45 -49.64 7.18
C HIS A 4 -36.81 -48.99 7.45
N VAL A 5 -36.84 -47.67 7.55
CA VAL A 5 -38.04 -46.84 7.36
C VAL A 5 -37.72 -45.78 6.31
N TYR A 6 -38.48 -45.82 5.22
CA TYR A 6 -38.53 -44.82 4.16
C TYR A 6 -39.19 -43.53 4.68
N PHE A 7 -38.56 -42.38 4.49
CA PHE A 7 -39.24 -41.09 4.43
C PHE A 7 -39.13 -40.53 3.01
N ARG A 8 -40.28 -40.40 2.34
CA ARG A 8 -40.44 -39.71 1.07
C ARG A 8 -40.31 -38.20 1.31
N LEU A 9 -39.24 -37.58 0.84
CA LEU A 9 -39.15 -36.12 0.76
C LEU A 9 -40.01 -35.65 -0.44
N ASN A 10 -40.95 -34.77 -0.12
CA ASN A 10 -41.94 -34.20 -1.01
C ASN A 10 -41.28 -33.13 -1.91
N TRP A 11 -41.33 -33.30 -3.24
CA TRP A 11 -40.72 -32.39 -4.23
C TRP A 11 -41.24 -30.94 -4.20
N PHE A 12 -42.32 -30.66 -3.47
CA PHE A 12 -42.89 -29.32 -3.34
C PHE A 12 -42.12 -28.38 -2.38
N SER A 13 -41.25 -28.91 -1.50
CA SER A 13 -40.47 -28.08 -0.56
C SER A 13 -39.16 -27.55 -1.16
N LEU A 14 -38.70 -28.11 -2.29
CA LEU A 14 -37.50 -27.62 -2.99
C LEU A 14 -37.80 -26.43 -3.90
N ILE A 15 -39.04 -26.28 -4.38
CA ILE A 15 -39.44 -25.18 -5.27
C ILE A 15 -39.70 -23.87 -4.49
N VAL A 16 -40.03 -23.95 -3.20
CA VAL A 16 -40.25 -22.76 -2.35
C VAL A 16 -38.95 -22.24 -1.73
N VAL A 17 -37.90 -23.07 -1.61
CA VAL A 17 -36.58 -22.62 -1.13
C VAL A 17 -35.73 -22.02 -2.27
N SER A 18 -36.04 -22.31 -3.53
CA SER A 18 -35.41 -21.65 -4.69
C SER A 18 -36.00 -20.29 -5.05
N LEU A 19 -37.06 -19.83 -4.37
CA LEU A 19 -37.69 -18.52 -4.57
C LEU A 19 -37.39 -17.51 -3.44
N LEU A 20 -36.49 -17.87 -2.53
CA LEU A 20 -35.98 -17.04 -1.44
C LEU A 20 -34.45 -17.22 -1.31
N MET A 21 -33.75 -17.33 -2.44
CA MET A 21 -32.37 -16.81 -2.46
C MET A 21 -32.52 -15.30 -2.33
N LEU A 22 -32.48 -14.82 -1.08
CA LEU A 22 -31.95 -13.49 -0.80
C LEU A 22 -30.65 -13.43 -1.60
N THR A 23 -30.68 -12.73 -2.72
CA THR A 23 -29.48 -12.11 -3.26
C THR A 23 -28.95 -11.31 -2.09
N VAL A 24 -27.95 -11.84 -1.40
CA VAL A 24 -27.04 -10.98 -0.65
C VAL A 24 -26.55 -10.03 -1.74
N PRO A 25 -26.91 -8.74 -1.69
CA PRO A 25 -26.39 -7.81 -2.67
C PRO A 25 -24.87 -7.98 -2.62
N ALA A 26 -24.24 -8.16 -3.79
CA ALA A 26 -22.80 -8.00 -3.85
C ALA A 26 -22.48 -6.69 -3.14
N ALA A 27 -21.51 -6.70 -2.21
CA ALA A 27 -21.08 -5.46 -1.56
C ALA A 27 -20.82 -4.45 -2.68
N ALA A 28 -21.45 -3.27 -2.61
CA ALA A 28 -21.26 -2.28 -3.65
C ALA A 28 -19.80 -1.82 -3.61
N ASP A 29 -19.25 -1.47 -4.78
CA ASP A 29 -17.86 -1.05 -4.88
C ASP A 29 -17.60 0.19 -4.00
N PRO A 30 -16.42 0.28 -3.35
CA PRO A 30 -16.12 1.42 -2.49
C PRO A 30 -16.01 2.71 -3.32
N VAL A 31 -16.51 3.82 -2.77
CA VAL A 31 -16.61 5.11 -3.46
C VAL A 31 -16.00 6.22 -2.60
N PRO A 32 -14.91 6.87 -3.05
CA PRO A 32 -14.39 8.07 -2.42
C PRO A 32 -15.41 9.20 -2.48
N ARG A 33 -15.77 9.73 -1.31
CA ARG A 33 -16.67 10.90 -1.17
C ARG A 33 -16.03 12.04 -0.36
N ILE A 34 -15.05 11.71 0.48
CA ILE A 34 -14.35 12.65 1.36
C ILE A 34 -12.87 12.72 0.96
N LEU A 35 -12.35 13.92 0.72
CA LEU A 35 -10.91 14.18 0.66
C LEU A 35 -10.45 14.76 1.99
N LEU A 36 -9.48 14.12 2.64
CA LEU A 36 -8.75 14.65 3.78
C LEU A 36 -7.59 15.50 3.23
N ALA A 37 -7.51 16.75 3.66
CA ALA A 37 -6.48 17.68 3.20
C ALA A 37 -6.01 18.61 4.32
N GLY A 38 -4.75 19.01 4.24
CA GLY A 38 -4.15 19.94 5.19
C GLY A 38 -3.02 19.28 5.96
N ASP A 39 -3.09 19.34 7.29
CA ASP A 39 -1.97 19.00 8.16
C ASP A 39 -2.02 17.60 8.77
N SER A 40 -1.27 17.42 9.87
CA SER A 40 -1.14 16.17 10.61
C SER A 40 -2.46 15.62 11.13
N TRP A 41 -3.47 16.44 11.41
CA TRP A 41 -4.77 15.93 11.83
C TRP A 41 -5.45 15.14 10.72
N SER A 42 -5.49 15.70 9.50
CA SER A 42 -6.01 14.99 8.34
C SER A 42 -5.15 13.77 7.98
N ALA A 43 -3.83 13.88 8.13
CA ALA A 43 -2.90 12.78 7.83
C ALA A 43 -3.10 11.59 8.79
N LEU A 44 -3.25 11.85 10.08
CA LEU A 44 -3.51 10.80 11.08
C LEU A 44 -4.92 10.23 10.96
N MET A 45 -5.93 11.05 10.60
CA MET A 45 -7.26 10.51 10.29
C MET A 45 -7.22 9.52 9.12
N GLN A 46 -6.41 9.81 8.09
CA GLN A 46 -6.17 8.90 6.98
C GLN A 46 -5.41 7.64 7.42
N ALA A 47 -4.35 7.80 8.21
CA ALA A 47 -3.52 6.68 8.64
C ALA A 47 -4.28 5.69 9.53
N PHE A 48 -5.11 6.21 10.45
CA PHE A 48 -5.95 5.43 11.35
C PHE A 48 -7.25 4.92 10.73
N ASP A 49 -7.48 5.08 9.41
CA ASP A 49 -8.73 4.68 8.75
C ASP A 49 -9.97 5.26 9.46
N THR A 50 -9.87 6.50 9.97
CA THR A 50 -10.86 7.05 10.90
C THR A 50 -12.26 7.07 10.29
N TYR A 51 -12.39 7.53 9.04
CA TYR A 51 -13.70 7.53 8.36
C TYR A 51 -14.07 6.16 7.80
N GLN A 52 -13.11 5.30 7.43
CA GLN A 52 -13.40 3.91 7.07
C GLN A 52 -14.08 3.17 8.23
N GLU A 53 -13.74 3.48 9.48
CA GLU A 53 -14.41 2.93 10.66
C GLU A 53 -15.71 3.65 11.03
N VAL A 54 -15.80 4.98 10.85
CA VAL A 54 -16.95 5.78 11.29
C VAL A 54 -18.09 5.81 10.27
N LEU A 55 -17.81 5.85 8.96
CA LEU A 55 -18.84 5.92 7.90
C LEU A 55 -19.88 4.79 7.98
N PRO A 56 -19.51 3.51 8.26
CA PRO A 56 -20.48 2.43 8.42
C PRO A 56 -21.44 2.59 9.60
N GLU A 57 -21.20 3.52 10.53
CA GLU A 57 -22.14 3.85 11.60
C GLU A 57 -23.36 4.64 11.09
N TYR A 58 -23.27 5.23 9.90
CA TYR A 58 -24.28 6.07 9.27
C TYR A 58 -24.92 5.34 8.08
N ALA A 59 -26.26 5.30 8.05
CA ALA A 59 -27.00 4.56 7.04
C ALA A 59 -26.69 5.08 5.61
N GLY A 60 -26.40 4.17 4.69
CA GLY A 60 -26.10 4.51 3.28
C GLY A 60 -24.65 4.95 3.03
N CYS A 61 -23.82 5.02 4.07
CA CYS A 61 -22.41 5.41 3.96
C CYS A 61 -21.43 4.21 4.01
N GLU A 62 -21.92 2.97 4.05
CA GLU A 62 -21.10 1.77 4.28
C GLU A 62 -20.03 1.55 3.20
N ASN A 63 -20.31 2.00 1.97
CA ASN A 63 -19.39 1.87 0.83
C ASN A 63 -18.63 3.17 0.55
N TYR A 64 -18.85 4.24 1.32
CA TYR A 64 -18.11 5.48 1.13
C TYR A 64 -16.74 5.42 1.78
N ARG A 65 -15.80 6.21 1.23
CA ARG A 65 -14.41 6.25 1.65
C ARG A 65 -13.91 7.69 1.79
N SER A 66 -12.98 7.87 2.71
CA SER A 66 -12.07 9.00 2.70
C SER A 66 -10.74 8.63 2.06
N ILE A 67 -10.10 9.58 1.39
CA ILE A 67 -8.72 9.46 0.91
C ILE A 67 -7.93 10.71 1.31
N GLY A 68 -6.61 10.61 1.47
CA GLY A 68 -5.83 11.76 1.95
C GLY A 68 -4.31 11.66 1.96
N PHE A 69 -3.72 10.54 1.54
CA PHE A 69 -2.27 10.31 1.67
C PHE A 69 -1.40 11.36 0.96
N ARG A 70 -1.87 11.89 -0.18
CA ARG A 70 -1.13 12.90 -0.95
C ARG A 70 -1.44 14.34 -0.57
N THR A 71 -2.59 14.57 0.08
CA THR A 71 -3.15 15.91 0.34
C THR A 71 -3.08 16.31 1.81
N SER A 72 -2.68 15.39 2.69
CA SER A 72 -2.49 15.64 4.12
C SER A 72 -1.02 15.46 4.50
N VAL A 73 -0.39 16.53 4.99
CA VAL A 73 1.05 16.59 5.22
C VAL A 73 1.31 16.94 6.68
N VAL A 74 1.94 16.02 7.41
CA VAL A 74 2.34 16.25 8.81
C VAL A 74 3.23 17.48 8.89
N GLY A 75 2.93 18.39 9.83
CA GLY A 75 3.71 19.60 10.12
C GLY A 75 3.47 20.80 9.18
N ILE A 76 2.72 20.64 8.08
CA ILE A 76 2.54 21.72 7.11
C ILE A 76 1.81 22.93 7.71
N GLN A 77 2.32 24.13 7.43
CA GLN A 77 1.68 25.40 7.75
C GLN A 77 0.75 25.88 6.62
N ALA A 78 -0.14 26.82 6.92
CA ALA A 78 -1.12 27.30 5.94
C ALA A 78 -0.48 27.93 4.69
N ASP A 79 0.64 28.65 4.83
CA ASP A 79 1.36 29.27 3.70
C ASP A 79 2.13 28.26 2.84
N GLU A 80 2.60 27.17 3.44
CA GLU A 80 3.21 26.05 2.74
C GLU A 80 2.17 25.24 1.96
N PHE A 81 0.98 25.05 2.53
CA PHE A 81 -0.12 24.33 1.87
C PHE A 81 -0.61 25.04 0.60
N ILE A 82 -0.59 26.38 0.57
CA ILE A 82 -0.96 27.16 -0.62
C ILE A 82 0.17 27.27 -1.66
N ALA A 83 1.30 26.59 -1.45
CA ALA A 83 2.33 26.48 -2.48
C ALA A 83 1.73 25.85 -3.76
N PRO A 84 2.10 26.33 -4.96
CA PRO A 84 1.50 25.84 -6.21
C PRO A 84 1.58 24.34 -6.42
N ALA A 85 2.64 23.68 -5.92
CA ALA A 85 2.80 22.23 -6.01
C ALA A 85 1.74 21.49 -5.18
N MET A 86 1.48 21.92 -3.95
CA MET A 86 0.47 21.31 -3.07
C MET A 86 -0.95 21.54 -3.60
N LEU A 87 -1.27 22.76 -4.04
CA LEU A 87 -2.56 23.04 -4.65
C LEU A 87 -2.80 22.24 -5.94
N ALA A 88 -1.75 22.00 -6.74
CA ALA A 88 -1.84 21.14 -7.91
C ALA A 88 -2.15 19.67 -7.54
N ILE A 89 -1.57 19.15 -6.46
CA ILE A 89 -1.87 17.80 -5.95
C ILE A 89 -3.34 17.69 -5.53
N VAL A 90 -3.87 18.68 -4.79
CA VAL A 90 -5.29 18.71 -4.40
C VAL A 90 -6.20 18.73 -5.63
N ALA A 91 -5.87 19.53 -6.64
CA ALA A 91 -6.63 19.59 -7.88
C ALA A 91 -6.59 18.27 -8.67
N GLU A 92 -5.43 17.60 -8.70
CA GLU A 92 -5.26 16.30 -9.32
C GLU A 92 -6.10 15.22 -8.63
N GLU A 93 -6.03 15.12 -7.29
CA GLU A 93 -6.81 14.15 -6.52
C GLU A 93 -8.33 14.32 -6.74
N LEU A 94 -8.83 15.56 -6.70
CA LEU A 94 -10.24 15.85 -6.97
C LEU A 94 -10.65 15.55 -8.42
N ALA A 95 -9.72 15.62 -9.37
CA ALA A 95 -9.97 15.26 -10.77
C ALA A 95 -9.96 13.75 -10.99
N LEU A 96 -9.09 13.00 -10.28
CA LEU A 96 -9.04 11.54 -10.30
C LEU A 96 -10.26 10.92 -9.61
N HIS A 97 -10.82 11.61 -8.61
CA HIS A 97 -11.95 11.15 -7.81
C HIS A 97 -13.15 12.12 -7.90
N PRO A 98 -13.83 12.18 -9.05
CA PRO A 98 -14.93 13.13 -9.30
C PRO A 98 -16.20 12.87 -8.44
N THR A 99 -16.25 11.73 -7.75
CA THR A 99 -17.29 11.43 -6.75
C THR A 99 -17.08 12.17 -5.44
N ILE A 100 -15.87 12.64 -5.14
CA ILE A 100 -15.60 13.43 -3.94
C ILE A 100 -16.31 14.77 -4.05
N ASP A 101 -17.08 15.09 -3.02
CA ASP A 101 -17.84 16.33 -2.87
C ASP A 101 -17.69 16.96 -1.49
N ILE A 102 -16.91 16.33 -0.60
CA ILE A 102 -16.53 16.84 0.71
C ILE A 102 -15.03 16.95 0.80
N VAL A 103 -14.52 18.11 1.19
CA VAL A 103 -13.13 18.29 1.63
C VAL A 103 -13.12 18.57 3.12
N HIS A 104 -12.52 17.66 3.88
CA HIS A 104 -12.20 17.86 5.28
C HIS A 104 -10.84 18.56 5.35
N LEU A 105 -10.82 19.81 5.79
CA LEU A 105 -9.62 20.65 5.80
C LEU A 105 -9.17 20.94 7.23
N SER A 106 -7.95 20.56 7.59
CA SER A 106 -7.30 20.93 8.86
C SER A 106 -6.05 21.77 8.61
N LEU A 107 -6.07 23.04 9.00
CA LEU A 107 -4.94 23.97 8.87
C LEU A 107 -4.93 25.02 9.99
N GLY A 108 -3.73 25.53 10.30
CA GLY A 108 -3.49 26.61 11.27
C GLY A 108 -2.95 26.15 12.62
N GLY A 109 -2.98 24.86 12.92
CA GLY A 109 -2.47 24.28 14.18
C GLY A 109 -0.96 24.44 14.26
N ASN A 110 -0.23 24.08 13.20
CA ASN A 110 1.22 24.24 13.15
C ASN A 110 1.65 25.71 13.19
N ASP A 111 0.91 26.60 12.52
CA ASP A 111 1.19 28.04 12.51
C ASP A 111 1.19 28.64 13.92
N ILE A 112 0.29 28.18 14.80
CA ILE A 112 0.19 28.66 16.18
C ILE A 112 1.08 27.87 17.15
N LEU A 113 1.12 26.54 17.06
CA LEU A 113 1.85 25.71 18.01
C LEU A 113 3.36 25.73 17.78
N TYR A 114 3.81 25.57 16.53
CA TYR A 114 5.22 25.38 16.20
C TYR A 114 5.81 26.47 15.27
N GLY A 115 4.97 27.35 14.73
CA GLY A 115 5.37 28.24 13.65
C GLY A 115 5.71 29.66 14.10
N ARG A 116 4.78 30.34 14.79
CA ARG A 116 4.80 31.82 14.80
C ARG A 116 4.29 32.48 16.08
N TRP A 117 3.38 31.87 16.83
CA TRP A 117 2.81 32.52 18.00
C TRP A 117 3.77 32.48 19.20
N LEU A 118 3.86 33.60 19.91
CA LEU A 118 4.61 33.67 21.16
C LEU A 118 3.72 34.29 22.25
N PRO A 119 3.77 33.78 23.50
CA PRO A 119 3.02 34.33 24.63
C PRO A 119 3.33 35.80 24.90
N SER A 120 4.54 36.24 24.56
CA SER A 120 5.01 37.61 24.73
C SER A 120 4.46 38.61 23.70
N MET A 121 3.76 38.15 22.66
CA MET A 121 3.20 39.02 21.64
C MET A 121 2.13 39.95 22.19
N SER A 122 2.18 41.22 21.80
CA SER A 122 1.10 42.17 22.04
C SER A 122 -0.18 41.77 21.28
N ALA A 123 -1.33 42.22 21.75
CA ALA A 123 -2.62 41.94 21.09
C ALA A 123 -2.63 42.31 19.60
N ALA A 124 -1.95 43.40 19.20
CA ALA A 124 -1.85 43.80 17.80
C ALA A 124 -0.96 42.86 16.97
N GLN A 125 0.10 42.29 17.56
CA GLN A 125 0.95 41.30 16.89
C GLN A 125 0.19 39.98 16.72
N GLN A 126 -0.51 39.52 17.75
CA GLN A 126 -1.35 38.32 17.67
C GLN A 126 -2.45 38.46 16.62
N GLU A 127 -3.16 39.60 16.63
CA GLU A 127 -4.19 39.91 15.63
C GLU A 127 -3.63 39.89 14.19
N ASN A 128 -2.47 40.51 13.95
CA ASN A 128 -1.84 40.49 12.63
C ASN A 128 -1.42 39.08 12.21
N LEU A 129 -0.89 38.28 13.14
CA LEU A 129 -0.52 36.90 12.88
C LEU A 129 -1.75 36.06 12.52
N PHE A 130 -2.80 36.10 13.33
CA PHE A 130 -4.02 35.31 13.09
C PHE A 130 -4.72 35.71 11.79
N ASN A 131 -4.71 37.00 11.45
CA ASN A 131 -5.24 37.47 10.17
C ASN A 131 -4.41 36.95 8.98
N ALA A 132 -3.08 36.85 9.11
CA ALA A 132 -2.23 36.28 8.06
C ALA A 132 -2.52 34.78 7.87
N ILE A 133 -2.51 34.00 8.95
CA ILE A 133 -2.82 32.56 8.91
C ILE A 133 -4.20 32.32 8.28
N THR A 134 -5.22 33.09 8.70
CA THR A 134 -6.58 32.95 8.19
C THR A 134 -6.67 33.32 6.71
N ALA A 135 -5.87 34.28 6.22
CA ALA A 135 -5.83 34.65 4.81
C ALA A 135 -5.20 33.54 3.93
N ASP A 136 -4.19 32.85 4.44
CA ASP A 136 -3.60 31.70 3.75
C ASP A 136 -4.60 30.53 3.69
N ILE A 137 -5.30 30.23 4.79
CA ILE A 137 -6.39 29.24 4.82
C ILE A 137 -7.52 29.62 3.86
N GLU A 138 -7.92 30.89 3.83
CA GLU A 138 -8.93 31.41 2.89
C GLU A 138 -8.50 31.22 1.43
N THR A 139 -7.21 31.41 1.13
CA THR A 139 -6.65 31.16 -0.21
C THR A 139 -6.77 29.69 -0.61
N ALA A 140 -6.49 28.76 0.31
CA ALA A 140 -6.68 27.32 0.07
C ALA A 140 -8.16 26.97 -0.20
N ILE A 141 -9.06 27.51 0.63
CA ILE A 141 -10.52 27.32 0.50
C ILE A 141 -11.01 27.84 -0.85
N ASP A 142 -10.65 29.06 -1.22
CA ASP A 142 -11.11 29.70 -2.46
C ASP A 142 -10.58 28.94 -3.69
N PHE A 143 -9.34 28.44 -3.63
CA PHE A 143 -8.80 27.56 -4.68
C PHE A 143 -9.65 26.29 -4.83
N ILE A 144 -9.89 25.57 -3.73
CA ILE A 144 -10.63 24.30 -3.74
C ILE A 144 -12.06 24.49 -4.26
N LEU A 145 -12.77 25.51 -3.76
CA LEU A 145 -14.15 25.81 -4.19
C LEU A 145 -14.25 26.24 -5.66
N ALA A 146 -13.18 26.79 -6.23
CA ALA A 146 -13.12 27.19 -7.63
C ALA A 146 -12.87 26.01 -8.59
N LEU A 147 -12.37 24.87 -8.08
CA LEU A 147 -12.15 23.67 -8.90
C LEU A 147 -13.48 23.09 -9.40
N ARG A 148 -14.48 22.97 -8.51
CA ARG A 148 -15.80 22.45 -8.85
C ARG A 148 -16.94 23.04 -7.97
N PRO A 149 -18.14 23.25 -8.53
CA PRO A 149 -19.28 23.88 -7.85
C PRO A 149 -19.99 23.00 -6.81
N ASP A 150 -19.73 21.70 -6.84
CA ASP A 150 -20.30 20.66 -5.96
C ASP A 150 -19.57 20.51 -4.63
N ILE A 151 -18.28 20.88 -4.58
CA ILE A 151 -17.44 20.69 -3.40
C ILE A 151 -17.96 21.53 -2.23
N ARG A 152 -18.05 20.89 -1.06
CA ARG A 152 -18.24 21.52 0.24
C ARG A 152 -17.03 21.30 1.11
N ILE A 153 -16.70 22.26 1.95
CA ILE A 153 -15.53 22.21 2.83
C ILE A 153 -15.98 22.23 4.29
N GLY A 154 -15.61 21.20 5.04
CA GLY A 154 -15.62 21.24 6.49
C GLY A 154 -14.26 21.68 7.00
N LEU A 155 -14.16 22.92 7.47
CA LEU A 155 -12.95 23.43 8.12
C LEU A 155 -12.90 22.91 9.55
N CYS A 156 -12.10 21.87 9.77
CA CYS A 156 -11.93 21.21 11.06
C CYS A 156 -11.13 22.13 11.99
N GLY A 157 -11.74 22.52 13.11
CA GLY A 157 -11.07 23.21 14.21
C GLY A 157 -10.34 22.22 15.11
N TYR A 158 -9.33 22.68 15.83
CA TYR A 158 -8.58 21.83 16.77
C TYR A 158 -9.30 21.65 18.11
N SER A 159 -8.84 20.67 18.88
CA SER A 159 -9.11 20.56 20.32
C SER A 159 -8.13 21.46 21.09
N PHE A 160 -8.33 21.60 22.41
CA PHE A 160 -7.23 22.05 23.26
C PHE A 160 -6.05 21.07 23.17
N ALA A 161 -4.84 21.59 23.25
CA ALA A 161 -3.58 20.85 23.28
C ALA A 161 -3.06 20.75 24.72
N ASP A 162 -2.02 19.96 24.93
CA ASP A 162 -1.16 19.88 26.11
C ASP A 162 0.28 20.33 25.80
N HIS A 163 0.45 21.14 24.76
CA HIS A 163 1.75 21.65 24.31
C HIS A 163 2.55 22.32 25.44
N ASP A 164 3.79 21.85 25.66
CA ASP A 164 4.67 22.36 26.70
C ASP A 164 5.30 23.69 26.29
N TYR A 165 4.58 24.76 26.61
CA TYR A 165 5.13 26.10 26.56
C TYR A 165 5.82 26.45 27.87
N VAL A 166 7.14 26.68 27.82
CA VAL A 166 7.92 27.17 28.95
C VAL A 166 7.30 28.46 29.51
N GLU A 167 6.89 28.41 30.78
CA GLU A 167 6.33 29.53 31.55
C GLU A 167 4.97 30.09 31.04
N VAL A 168 4.17 29.28 30.34
CA VAL A 168 2.82 29.67 29.89
C VAL A 168 1.77 28.86 30.60
N LEU A 169 0.71 29.52 31.09
CA LEU A 169 -0.41 28.81 31.69
C LEU A 169 -1.28 28.17 30.59
N PRO A 170 -1.86 26.99 30.83
CA PRO A 170 -2.84 26.38 29.91
C PRO A 170 -3.93 27.34 29.44
N THR A 171 -4.38 28.22 30.35
CA THR A 171 -5.38 29.25 30.04
C THR A 171 -4.92 30.21 28.95
N GLU A 172 -3.65 30.63 28.96
CA GLU A 172 -3.11 31.59 28.00
C GLU A 172 -2.97 30.94 26.61
N ALA A 173 -2.46 29.70 26.56
CA ALA A 173 -2.36 28.93 25.31
C ALA A 173 -3.75 28.64 24.73
N ASN A 174 -4.69 28.15 25.55
CA ASN A 174 -6.06 27.88 25.12
C ASN A 174 -6.79 29.15 24.66
N GLN A 175 -6.52 30.31 25.26
CA GLN A 175 -7.06 31.59 24.80
C GLN A 175 -6.53 31.96 23.41
N ALA A 176 -5.25 31.74 23.13
CA ALA A 176 -4.65 32.00 21.83
C ALA A 176 -5.23 31.09 20.74
N ILE A 177 -5.32 29.77 21.00
CA ILE A 177 -5.95 28.81 20.08
C ILE A 177 -7.41 29.18 19.85
N THR A 178 -8.17 29.49 20.91
CA THR A 178 -9.56 29.93 20.79
C THR A 178 -9.68 31.19 19.91
N ALA A 179 -8.77 32.16 20.06
CA ALA A 179 -8.81 33.39 19.28
C ALA A 179 -8.55 33.14 17.77
N LEU A 180 -7.61 32.26 17.42
CA LEU A 180 -7.40 31.86 16.02
C LEU A 180 -8.62 31.11 15.47
N GLU A 181 -9.18 30.18 16.23
CA GLU A 181 -10.37 29.43 15.83
C GLU A 181 -11.60 30.33 15.63
N GLN A 182 -11.75 31.39 16.44
CA GLN A 182 -12.77 32.42 16.23
C GLN A 182 -12.56 33.21 14.93
N LYS A 183 -11.30 33.43 14.50
CA LYS A 183 -10.99 34.06 13.19
C LYS A 183 -11.36 33.15 12.03
N LYS A 184 -11.03 31.85 12.14
CA LYS A 184 -11.44 30.82 11.18
C LYS A 184 -12.96 30.78 11.04
N LEU A 185 -13.70 30.73 12.16
CA LEU A 185 -15.16 30.79 12.16
C LEU A 185 -15.70 32.06 11.48
N ALA A 186 -15.18 33.23 11.84
CA ALA A 186 -15.64 34.51 11.26
C ALA A 186 -15.41 34.59 9.75
N MET A 187 -14.30 34.04 9.24
CA MET A 187 -14.03 33.93 7.80
C MET A 187 -15.03 32.98 7.12
N VAL A 188 -15.28 31.81 7.71
CA VAL A 188 -16.18 30.79 7.15
C VAL A 188 -17.63 31.25 7.10
N GLN A 189 -18.11 32.00 8.09
CA GLN A 189 -19.49 32.53 8.11
C GLN A 189 -19.83 33.43 6.90
N GLY A 190 -18.82 33.97 6.22
CA GLY A 190 -19.00 34.76 5.00
C GLY A 190 -18.92 33.96 3.69
N LYS A 191 -18.68 32.64 3.74
CA LYS A 191 -18.47 31.79 2.57
C LYS A 191 -19.59 30.79 2.38
N ASP A 192 -20.05 30.69 1.15
CA ASP A 192 -20.98 29.64 0.75
C ASP A 192 -20.23 28.30 0.64
N ARG A 193 -20.91 27.19 0.94
CA ARG A 193 -20.36 25.81 0.92
C ARG A 193 -19.18 25.54 1.86
N VAL A 194 -18.92 26.41 2.83
CA VAL A 194 -17.87 26.20 3.85
C VAL A 194 -18.50 26.23 5.23
N PHE A 195 -18.16 25.25 6.06
CA PHE A 195 -18.70 25.11 7.41
C PHE A 195 -17.56 24.85 8.39
N TYR A 196 -17.62 25.50 9.55
CA TYR A 196 -16.61 25.38 10.59
C TYR A 196 -17.02 24.29 11.58
N ILE A 197 -16.10 23.42 11.97
CA ILE A 197 -16.38 22.34 12.91
C ILE A 197 -15.60 22.59 14.20
N HIS A 198 -16.31 23.00 15.25
CA HIS A 198 -15.73 23.46 16.49
C HIS A 198 -15.45 22.30 17.47
N ASN A 199 -14.17 22.06 17.77
CA ASN A 199 -13.73 20.94 18.61
C ASN A 199 -13.11 21.35 19.96
N LEU A 200 -13.02 22.65 20.29
CA LEU A 200 -12.37 23.10 21.54
C LEU A 200 -13.16 22.64 22.77
N GLY A 201 -12.52 21.81 23.59
CA GLY A 201 -13.12 21.18 24.76
C GLY A 201 -13.82 19.84 24.48
N LEU A 202 -13.84 19.35 23.23
CA LEU A 202 -14.49 18.08 22.88
C LEU A 202 -13.83 16.89 23.59
N MET A 203 -12.49 16.87 23.63
CA MET A 203 -11.75 15.81 24.34
C MET A 203 -11.97 15.88 25.85
N GLN A 204 -11.99 17.09 26.44
CA GLN A 204 -12.31 17.27 27.86
C GLN A 204 -13.75 16.83 28.19
N TYR A 205 -14.71 17.09 27.29
CA TYR A 205 -16.07 16.59 27.45
C TYR A 205 -16.11 15.06 27.42
N THR A 206 -15.37 14.45 26.52
CA THR A 206 -15.42 13.00 26.29
C THR A 206 -14.70 12.20 27.37
N TYR A 207 -13.49 12.62 27.74
CA TYR A 207 -12.62 11.89 28.67
C TYR A 207 -12.61 12.49 30.09
N GLY A 208 -13.20 13.67 30.28
CA GLY A 208 -13.09 14.43 31.52
C GLY A 208 -11.80 15.24 31.60
N ILE A 209 -11.47 15.69 32.80
CA ILE A 209 -10.21 16.39 33.11
C ILE A 209 -9.59 15.69 34.34
N PRO A 210 -8.91 14.55 34.15
CA PRO A 210 -8.29 13.79 35.24
C PRO A 210 -7.26 14.61 36.05
N GLN A 211 -6.59 15.57 35.40
CA GLN A 211 -5.58 16.45 36.00
C GLN A 211 -6.15 17.57 36.89
N ALA A 212 -7.48 17.75 36.93
CA ALA A 212 -8.11 18.71 37.83
C ALA A 212 -8.08 18.23 39.30
N ASP A 213 -8.19 19.16 40.26
CA ASP A 213 -8.30 18.84 41.70
C ASP A 213 -9.55 19.47 42.32
N PRO A 214 -10.60 18.67 42.64
CA PRO A 214 -10.71 17.24 42.36
C PRO A 214 -10.87 16.96 40.85
N PRO A 215 -10.57 15.74 40.36
CA PRO A 215 -10.73 15.37 38.96
C PRO A 215 -12.16 15.62 38.47
N ILE A 216 -12.29 16.19 37.26
CA ILE A 216 -13.59 16.45 36.64
C ILE A 216 -13.96 15.24 35.77
N PRO A 217 -15.10 14.57 35.99
CA PRO A 217 -15.45 13.38 35.23
C PRO A 217 -15.89 13.71 33.78
N PRO A 218 -15.91 12.71 32.88
CA PRO A 218 -16.54 12.83 31.56
C PRO A 218 -17.93 13.46 31.60
N LEU A 219 -18.32 14.10 30.50
CA LEU A 219 -19.64 14.71 30.25
C LEU A 219 -20.01 15.84 31.23
N SER A 220 -19.05 16.35 32.01
CA SER A 220 -19.31 17.29 33.12
C SER A 220 -18.87 18.72 32.84
N VAL A 221 -18.09 18.94 31.78
CA VAL A 221 -17.78 20.26 31.24
C VAL A 221 -18.75 20.61 30.11
N PRO A 222 -18.90 21.88 29.70
CA PRO A 222 -19.71 22.25 28.55
C PRO A 222 -19.29 21.51 27.27
N TYR A 223 -20.26 20.98 26.52
CA TYR A 223 -20.02 20.47 25.17
C TYR A 223 -19.72 21.65 24.22
N PRO A 224 -18.80 21.55 23.25
CA PRO A 224 -18.54 22.64 22.32
C PRO A 224 -19.78 22.97 21.49
N GLY A 225 -20.14 24.25 21.40
CA GLY A 225 -21.29 24.71 20.60
C GLY A 225 -21.11 24.40 19.12
N GLY A 226 -22.18 23.99 18.44
CA GLY A 226 -22.21 23.67 17.00
C GLY A 226 -22.92 24.74 16.16
N TYR A 227 -23.03 24.51 14.85
CA TYR A 227 -23.72 25.42 13.93
C TYR A 227 -25.21 25.61 14.29
N PRO A 228 -25.80 26.80 14.06
CA PRO A 228 -25.18 28.02 13.52
C PRO A 228 -24.57 28.94 14.59
N ASP A 229 -24.83 28.68 15.88
CA ASP A 229 -24.58 29.64 16.95
C ASP A 229 -23.18 29.53 17.54
N TYR A 230 -22.58 28.34 17.52
CA TYR A 230 -21.25 28.03 18.07
C TYR A 230 -21.06 28.46 19.54
N ASP A 231 -22.15 28.51 20.33
CA ASP A 231 -22.12 28.87 21.76
C ASP A 231 -22.35 27.62 22.62
N PRO A 232 -21.44 27.26 23.55
CA PRO A 232 -20.23 27.99 23.94
C PRO A 232 -19.03 27.74 22.99
N MET A 233 -18.22 28.79 22.80
CA MET A 233 -16.88 28.74 22.20
C MET A 233 -15.86 29.46 23.10
N PRO A 234 -14.90 28.74 23.71
CA PRO A 234 -14.72 27.30 23.59
C PRO A 234 -15.78 26.54 24.42
N GLY A 235 -15.95 25.25 24.14
CA GLY A 235 -16.51 24.33 25.11
C GLY A 235 -15.52 24.05 26.24
N GLY A 236 -15.76 22.97 26.99
CA GLY A 236 -14.81 22.48 27.99
C GLY A 236 -14.53 23.47 29.12
N ASN A 237 -13.34 23.36 29.70
CA ASN A 237 -12.81 24.28 30.70
C ASN A 237 -11.43 24.80 30.24
N ILE A 238 -11.41 26.06 29.83
CA ILE A 238 -10.24 26.75 29.30
C ILE A 238 -9.03 26.76 30.25
N LEU A 239 -9.23 26.50 31.56
CA LEU A 239 -8.16 26.47 32.55
C LEU A 239 -7.26 25.23 32.45
N TYR A 240 -7.69 24.21 31.73
CA TYR A 240 -6.99 22.93 31.63
C TYR A 240 -6.64 22.61 30.18
N THR A 241 -5.56 21.85 29.99
CA THR A 241 -5.16 21.27 28.70
C THR A 241 -6.07 20.11 28.31
N ALA A 242 -5.83 19.51 27.14
CA ALA A 242 -6.47 18.24 26.81
C ALA A 242 -6.09 17.14 27.83
N PRO A 243 -6.98 16.16 28.07
CA PRO A 243 -6.65 15.00 28.88
C PRO A 243 -5.61 14.14 28.15
N ALA A 244 -4.60 13.66 28.86
CA ALA A 244 -3.49 12.88 28.29
C ALA A 244 -3.98 11.60 27.58
N GLU A 245 -5.07 10.99 28.05
CA GLU A 245 -5.67 9.80 27.45
C GLU A 245 -6.26 10.05 26.05
N ALA A 246 -6.47 11.31 25.67
CA ALA A 246 -6.93 11.68 24.34
C ALA A 246 -5.79 11.95 23.35
N LEU A 247 -4.52 12.00 23.80
CA LEU A 247 -3.37 12.41 23.01
C LEU A 247 -2.39 11.26 22.81
N VAL A 248 -1.84 11.10 21.60
CA VAL A 248 -0.81 10.08 21.31
C VAL A 248 0.61 10.55 21.64
N ASP A 249 0.81 11.86 21.64
CA ASP A 249 2.10 12.53 21.80
C ASP A 249 2.23 13.26 23.14
N GLY A 250 1.11 13.44 23.85
CA GLY A 250 1.03 14.35 24.99
C GLY A 250 1.14 15.82 24.58
N ASP A 251 0.78 16.15 23.34
CA ASP A 251 0.86 17.50 22.79
C ASP A 251 -0.44 17.89 22.08
N VAL A 252 -0.69 17.48 20.83
CA VAL A 252 -1.88 17.92 20.06
C VAL A 252 -2.55 16.81 19.26
N HIS A 253 -1.83 15.74 18.93
CA HIS A 253 -2.35 14.69 18.07
C HIS A 253 -3.24 13.72 18.86
N LEU A 254 -4.44 13.46 18.34
CA LEU A 254 -5.41 12.63 19.05
C LEU A 254 -5.09 11.14 18.91
N THR A 255 -5.55 10.35 19.88
CA THR A 255 -5.62 8.89 19.73
C THR A 255 -6.57 8.50 18.60
N PRO A 256 -6.46 7.27 18.04
CA PRO A 256 -7.44 6.77 17.07
C PRO A 256 -8.89 6.94 17.55
N ASP A 257 -9.17 6.68 18.82
CA ASP A 257 -10.50 6.90 19.41
C ASP A 257 -10.86 8.38 19.54
N GLY A 258 -9.90 9.25 19.85
CA GLY A 258 -10.09 10.70 19.82
C GLY A 258 -10.45 11.23 18.42
N TYR A 259 -9.77 10.76 17.36
CA TYR A 259 -10.12 11.11 15.99
C TYR A 259 -11.49 10.58 15.58
N LYS A 260 -11.91 9.39 16.04
CA LYS A 260 -13.29 8.90 15.81
C LYS A 260 -14.34 9.80 16.46
N VAL A 261 -14.05 10.39 17.62
CA VAL A 261 -14.94 11.38 18.26
C VAL A 261 -15.07 12.64 17.40
N VAL A 262 -13.96 13.13 16.83
CA VAL A 262 -13.98 14.27 15.90
C VAL A 262 -14.74 13.92 14.62
N ALA A 263 -14.46 12.77 14.00
CA ALA A 263 -15.14 12.31 12.78
C ALA A 263 -16.65 12.17 12.98
N ARG A 264 -17.10 11.57 14.09
CA ARG A 264 -18.53 11.51 14.43
C ARG A 264 -19.14 12.90 14.55
N ARG A 265 -18.43 13.86 15.13
CA ARG A 265 -18.91 15.25 15.15
C ARG A 265 -19.02 15.85 13.76
N CYS A 266 -18.06 15.61 12.86
CA CYS A 266 -18.15 16.05 11.47
C CYS A 266 -19.37 15.44 10.76
N MET A 267 -19.59 14.14 10.97
CA MET A 267 -20.73 13.40 10.42
C MET A 267 -22.07 13.92 10.97
N ASP A 268 -22.19 14.07 12.28
CA ASP A 268 -23.41 14.49 12.97
C ASP A 268 -23.83 15.92 12.64
N GLU A 269 -22.87 16.84 12.48
CA GLU A 269 -23.19 18.24 12.16
C GLU A 269 -23.45 18.47 10.67
N PHE A 270 -22.73 17.77 9.78
CA PHE A 270 -22.71 18.14 8.37
C PHE A 270 -22.63 16.95 7.39
N TYR A 271 -21.64 16.07 7.57
CA TYR A 271 -21.28 15.17 6.46
C TYR A 271 -22.35 14.11 6.20
N ALA A 272 -23.05 13.63 7.23
CA ALA A 272 -24.12 12.66 7.03
C ALA A 272 -25.25 13.23 6.15
N GLU A 273 -25.61 14.51 6.35
CA GLU A 273 -26.59 15.20 5.51
C GLU A 273 -26.08 15.38 4.08
N TRP A 274 -24.81 15.79 3.91
CA TRP A 274 -24.25 16.01 2.57
C TRP A 274 -24.09 14.71 1.78
N LEU A 275 -23.73 13.63 2.47
CA LEU A 275 -23.58 12.30 1.88
C LEU A 275 -24.92 11.65 1.55
N SER A 276 -26.02 12.07 2.21
CA SER A 276 -27.37 11.60 1.91
C SER A 276 -28.02 12.30 0.73
N TRP A 277 -27.38 13.30 0.11
CA TRP A 277 -27.90 13.89 -1.12
C TRP A 277 -27.56 13.02 -2.33
N PRO A 278 -28.49 12.93 -3.31
CA PRO A 278 -28.25 12.14 -4.50
C PRO A 278 -27.05 12.67 -5.27
N ARG A 279 -26.24 11.74 -5.81
CA ARG A 279 -24.99 12.03 -6.50
C ARG A 279 -24.81 11.14 -7.71
N VAL A 280 -24.26 11.65 -8.80
CA VAL A 280 -23.83 10.81 -9.93
C VAL A 280 -22.56 10.06 -9.53
N LEU A 281 -22.61 8.73 -9.59
CA LEU A 281 -21.47 7.86 -9.32
C LEU A 281 -20.79 7.37 -10.59
N GLU A 282 -21.51 7.29 -11.69
CA GLU A 282 -20.96 6.73 -12.92
C GLU A 282 -21.70 7.22 -14.16
N VAL A 283 -20.94 7.50 -15.21
CA VAL A 283 -21.44 7.70 -16.58
C VAL A 283 -20.59 6.83 -17.50
N GLN A 284 -21.15 5.71 -17.95
CA GLN A 284 -20.41 4.70 -18.70
C GLN A 284 -20.98 4.55 -20.11
N LEU A 285 -20.13 4.61 -21.14
CA LEU A 285 -20.53 4.24 -22.49
C LEU A 285 -20.75 2.72 -22.56
N LEU A 286 -22.00 2.29 -22.79
CA LEU A 286 -22.37 0.89 -22.94
C LEU A 286 -22.15 0.39 -24.36
N SER A 287 -22.60 1.18 -25.34
CA SER A 287 -22.49 0.83 -26.75
C SER A 287 -22.44 2.09 -27.63
N ALA A 288 -21.78 1.98 -28.78
CA ALA A 288 -21.78 3.01 -29.80
C ALA A 288 -21.84 2.38 -31.19
N THR A 289 -22.68 2.97 -32.04
CA THR A 289 -22.83 2.63 -33.47
C THR A 289 -22.52 3.88 -34.30
N ALA A 290 -22.70 3.82 -35.63
CA ALA A 290 -22.61 5.04 -36.45
C ALA A 290 -23.79 6.02 -36.21
N ALA A 291 -24.93 5.54 -35.70
CA ALA A 291 -26.14 6.34 -35.57
C ALA A 291 -26.40 6.83 -34.15
N GLN A 292 -26.08 6.02 -33.15
CA GLN A 292 -26.38 6.30 -31.74
C GLN A 292 -25.32 5.74 -30.80
N ALA A 293 -25.25 6.33 -29.61
CA ALA A 293 -24.54 5.82 -28.44
C ALA A 293 -25.52 5.64 -27.27
N GLU A 294 -25.24 4.68 -26.41
CA GLU A 294 -26.00 4.41 -25.19
C GLU A 294 -25.07 4.53 -23.98
N PHE A 295 -25.48 5.32 -23.01
CA PHE A 295 -24.77 5.54 -21.76
C PHE A 295 -25.57 4.99 -20.59
N LEU A 296 -24.90 4.31 -19.67
CA LEU A 296 -25.40 4.08 -18.32
C LEU A 296 -25.11 5.31 -17.48
N VAL A 297 -26.09 5.79 -16.73
CA VAL A 297 -25.92 6.79 -15.67
C VAL A 297 -26.40 6.17 -14.38
N ARG A 298 -25.52 6.11 -13.38
CA ARG A 298 -25.80 5.56 -12.06
C ARG A 298 -25.67 6.62 -10.99
N PHE A 299 -26.69 6.73 -10.16
CA PHE A 299 -26.76 7.61 -9.00
C PHE A 299 -26.40 6.85 -7.71
N SER A 300 -26.12 7.57 -6.64
CA SER A 300 -25.85 7.01 -5.30
C SER A 300 -27.07 6.33 -4.68
N GLU A 301 -28.26 6.73 -5.12
CA GLU A 301 -29.54 6.26 -4.61
C GLU A 301 -30.65 6.44 -5.65
N ALA A 302 -31.87 6.03 -5.28
CA ALA A 302 -33.02 6.16 -6.16
C ALA A 302 -33.45 7.62 -6.33
N VAL A 303 -33.53 8.08 -7.58
CA VAL A 303 -33.96 9.43 -7.93
C VAL A 303 -35.21 9.43 -8.80
N THR A 304 -35.83 10.59 -8.91
CA THR A 304 -36.92 10.92 -9.84
C THR A 304 -36.58 12.21 -10.58
N GLY A 305 -37.38 12.58 -11.58
CA GLY A 305 -37.18 13.82 -12.34
C GLY A 305 -36.23 13.70 -13.53
N VAL A 306 -35.46 12.60 -13.64
CA VAL A 306 -34.49 12.40 -14.72
C VAL A 306 -35.14 12.41 -16.11
N ASP A 307 -34.77 13.38 -16.94
CA ASP A 307 -35.22 13.51 -18.32
C ASP A 307 -34.10 14.00 -19.28
N ALA A 308 -34.46 14.34 -20.52
CA ALA A 308 -33.48 14.69 -21.54
C ALA A 308 -32.77 16.04 -21.31
N SER A 309 -33.33 16.97 -20.50
CA SER A 309 -32.67 18.24 -20.19
C SER A 309 -31.48 18.09 -19.23
N ASP A 310 -31.43 16.98 -18.50
CA ASP A 310 -30.37 16.71 -17.53
C ASP A 310 -29.06 16.25 -18.18
N PHE A 311 -29.00 16.19 -19.51
CA PHE A 311 -27.84 15.64 -20.20
C PHE A 311 -27.38 16.50 -21.37
N THR A 312 -26.08 16.79 -21.39
CA THR A 312 -25.41 17.48 -22.51
C THR A 312 -24.43 16.53 -23.19
N PRO A 313 -24.83 15.88 -24.30
CA PRO A 313 -23.92 15.01 -25.05
C PRO A 313 -23.06 15.78 -26.05
N SER A 314 -21.83 15.32 -26.24
CA SER A 314 -20.90 15.88 -27.21
C SER A 314 -20.10 14.79 -27.93
N LEU A 315 -19.75 15.05 -29.19
CA LEU A 315 -18.74 14.31 -29.95
C LEU A 315 -17.56 15.25 -30.17
N GLU A 316 -16.50 15.07 -29.40
CA GLU A 316 -15.42 16.05 -29.29
C GLU A 316 -15.98 17.45 -28.96
N THR A 317 -16.01 18.38 -29.92
CA THR A 317 -16.55 19.75 -29.76
C THR A 317 -17.94 19.92 -30.38
N LYS A 318 -18.47 18.89 -31.05
CA LYS A 318 -19.79 18.93 -31.69
C LYS A 318 -20.87 18.58 -30.66
N ALA A 319 -21.79 19.51 -30.40
CA ALA A 319 -22.98 19.22 -29.61
C ALA A 319 -23.86 18.16 -30.31
N LEU A 320 -24.40 17.25 -29.52
CA LEU A 320 -25.32 16.20 -29.96
C LEU A 320 -26.70 16.39 -29.33
N SER A 321 -27.60 15.43 -29.54
CA SER A 321 -28.92 15.43 -28.91
C SER A 321 -29.20 14.10 -28.21
N VAL A 322 -29.91 14.19 -27.09
CA VAL A 322 -30.47 13.03 -26.38
C VAL A 322 -31.73 12.61 -27.13
N SER A 323 -31.78 11.35 -27.57
CA SER A 323 -32.92 10.78 -28.30
C SER A 323 -33.85 9.97 -27.38
N GLY A 324 -33.40 9.59 -26.19
CA GLY A 324 -34.23 8.92 -25.20
C GLY A 324 -33.54 8.76 -23.85
N VAL A 325 -34.34 8.78 -22.80
CA VAL A 325 -33.94 8.42 -21.43
C VAL A 325 -34.88 7.33 -20.96
N SER A 326 -34.34 6.26 -20.40
CA SER A 326 -35.09 5.12 -19.88
C SER A 326 -34.44 4.59 -18.61
N GLY A 327 -35.17 3.82 -17.80
CA GLY A 327 -34.72 3.38 -16.48
C GLY A 327 -35.51 4.05 -15.36
N SER A 328 -35.13 3.74 -14.12
CA SER A 328 -35.80 4.22 -12.91
C SER A 328 -34.97 3.85 -11.68
N GLY A 329 -35.20 4.53 -10.56
CA GLY A 329 -34.45 4.26 -9.34
C GLY A 329 -33.10 4.92 -9.43
N ASP A 330 -32.02 4.18 -9.20
CA ASP A 330 -30.65 4.71 -9.21
C ASP A 330 -29.96 4.60 -10.57
N THR A 331 -30.60 3.97 -11.56
CA THR A 331 -29.95 3.59 -12.82
C THR A 331 -30.78 3.95 -14.04
N TYR A 332 -30.15 4.67 -14.97
CA TYR A 332 -30.76 5.15 -16.20
C TYR A 332 -29.89 4.81 -17.42
N THR A 333 -30.53 4.61 -18.57
CA THR A 333 -29.89 4.49 -19.86
C THR A 333 -30.27 5.69 -20.73
N VAL A 334 -29.25 6.46 -21.14
CA VAL A 334 -29.37 7.65 -21.97
C VAL A 334 -28.91 7.32 -23.39
N THR A 335 -29.81 7.48 -24.36
CA THR A 335 -29.53 7.28 -25.78
C THR A 335 -29.22 8.62 -26.43
N VAL A 336 -28.07 8.70 -27.10
CA VAL A 336 -27.56 9.90 -27.77
C VAL A 336 -27.52 9.66 -29.27
N ALA A 337 -28.04 10.59 -30.07
CA ALA A 337 -27.91 10.56 -31.52
C ALA A 337 -26.53 11.09 -31.95
N LEU A 338 -25.77 10.30 -32.73
CA LEU A 338 -24.42 10.64 -33.20
C LEU A 338 -24.41 11.31 -34.59
N ASP A 339 -25.53 11.24 -35.31
CA ASP A 339 -25.72 11.78 -36.66
C ASP A 339 -24.65 11.34 -37.68
N GLY A 340 -24.16 10.10 -37.59
CA GLY A 340 -23.11 9.59 -38.48
C GLY A 340 -21.70 10.06 -38.13
N GLY A 341 -21.52 10.75 -37.00
CA GLY A 341 -20.22 11.17 -36.50
C GLY A 341 -19.38 9.99 -36.02
N ALA A 342 -18.06 10.08 -36.22
CA ALA A 342 -17.08 9.15 -35.66
C ALA A 342 -16.21 9.91 -34.65
N GLY A 343 -15.80 9.23 -33.57
CA GLY A 343 -14.99 9.82 -32.50
C GLY A 343 -15.46 9.38 -31.12
N THR A 344 -14.86 9.96 -30.08
CA THR A 344 -15.21 9.69 -28.69
C THR A 344 -16.40 10.57 -28.29
N VAL A 345 -17.53 9.92 -28.02
CA VAL A 345 -18.72 10.58 -27.46
C VAL A 345 -18.56 10.73 -25.94
N ARG A 346 -19.07 11.83 -25.41
CA ARG A 346 -19.15 12.12 -23.97
C ARG A 346 -20.57 12.54 -23.61
N LEU A 347 -20.95 12.27 -22.37
CA LEU A 347 -22.21 12.69 -21.78
C LEU A 347 -21.91 13.42 -20.47
N GLU A 348 -22.40 14.64 -20.34
CA GLU A 348 -22.38 15.38 -19.07
C GLU A 348 -23.77 15.33 -18.44
N VAL A 349 -23.83 15.09 -17.13
CA VAL A 349 -25.05 15.25 -16.33
C VAL A 349 -25.10 16.69 -15.84
N VAL A 350 -26.17 17.39 -16.17
CA VAL A 350 -26.44 18.77 -15.79
C VAL A 350 -27.40 18.76 -14.62
N ASP A 351 -27.19 19.68 -13.69
CA ASP A 351 -28.06 19.86 -12.54
C ASP A 351 -28.81 21.20 -12.61
N ASP A 352 -30.14 21.11 -12.53
CA ASP A 352 -31.08 22.23 -12.44
C ASP A 352 -32.06 22.07 -11.27
N ASP A 353 -31.71 21.26 -10.25
CA ASP A 353 -32.52 20.88 -9.10
C ASP A 353 -33.82 20.10 -9.44
N THR A 354 -34.00 19.58 -10.66
CA THR A 354 -35.18 18.76 -11.03
C THR A 354 -35.00 17.27 -10.72
N ILE A 355 -33.77 16.76 -10.74
CA ILE A 355 -33.44 15.41 -10.27
C ILE A 355 -33.44 15.39 -8.74
N ARG A 356 -34.27 14.52 -8.15
CA ARG A 356 -34.53 14.52 -6.70
C ARG A 356 -34.65 13.12 -6.12
N ASP A 357 -34.20 12.95 -4.88
CA ASP A 357 -34.39 11.72 -4.11
C ASP A 357 -35.85 11.58 -3.57
N LEU A 358 -36.06 10.62 -2.65
CA LEU A 358 -37.36 10.40 -2.02
C LEU A 358 -37.71 11.40 -0.92
N ASP A 359 -36.71 12.08 -0.36
CA ASP A 359 -36.85 13.10 0.69
C ASP A 359 -36.91 14.53 0.11
N ASP A 360 -36.99 14.65 -1.22
CA ASP A 360 -37.05 15.90 -2.00
C ASP A 360 -35.74 16.70 -2.01
N ASN A 361 -34.60 16.06 -1.71
CA ASN A 361 -33.28 16.67 -1.89
C ASN A 361 -32.86 16.60 -3.36
N PRO A 362 -32.39 17.71 -3.96
CA PRO A 362 -31.93 17.73 -5.34
C PRO A 362 -30.52 17.12 -5.50
N LEU A 363 -30.16 16.77 -6.74
CA LEU A 363 -28.85 16.25 -7.14
C LEU A 363 -27.72 17.19 -6.71
N GLY A 364 -26.80 16.70 -5.86
CA GLY A 364 -25.71 17.51 -5.31
C GLY A 364 -26.09 18.39 -4.12
N GLY A 365 -27.34 18.30 -3.64
CA GLY A 365 -27.90 19.11 -2.56
C GLY A 365 -28.46 20.44 -3.06
N PRO A 366 -29.02 21.29 -2.19
CA PRO A 366 -29.71 22.51 -2.62
C PRO A 366 -28.84 23.46 -3.47
N GLY A 367 -29.31 23.77 -4.68
CA GLY A 367 -28.80 24.86 -5.52
C GLY A 367 -28.26 24.40 -6.87
N THR A 368 -28.78 24.99 -7.94
CA THR A 368 -28.46 24.62 -9.33
C THR A 368 -26.96 24.56 -9.66
N GLY A 369 -26.57 23.50 -10.36
CA GLY A 369 -25.24 23.29 -10.94
C GLY A 369 -24.25 22.61 -10.00
N ASN A 370 -24.63 22.30 -8.76
CA ASN A 370 -23.80 21.60 -7.78
C ASN A 370 -23.88 20.07 -7.94
N GLY A 371 -24.75 19.57 -8.80
CA GLY A 371 -24.82 18.17 -9.23
C GLY A 371 -24.11 17.84 -10.55
N LEU A 372 -23.43 18.82 -11.17
CA LEU A 372 -22.74 18.65 -12.47
C LEU A 372 -21.73 17.50 -12.43
N PHE A 373 -21.78 16.61 -13.44
CA PHE A 373 -20.86 15.49 -13.56
C PHE A 373 -20.45 15.23 -15.02
N SER A 374 -19.15 15.36 -15.31
CA SER A 374 -18.60 15.26 -16.68
C SER A 374 -17.67 14.06 -16.90
N PHE A 375 -17.33 13.29 -15.87
CA PHE A 375 -16.46 12.12 -16.02
C PHE A 375 -17.20 11.02 -16.79
N ASN A 376 -16.54 10.43 -17.79
CA ASN A 376 -17.08 9.34 -18.60
C ASN A 376 -16.15 8.13 -18.52
N GLY A 377 -16.64 7.02 -17.99
CA GLY A 377 -15.87 5.80 -17.76
C GLY A 377 -16.30 5.09 -16.47
N ILE A 378 -15.60 4.02 -16.15
CA ILE A 378 -15.77 3.31 -14.88
C ILE A 378 -14.88 3.98 -13.84
N LEU A 379 -15.45 4.39 -12.71
CA LEU A 379 -14.69 4.81 -11.54
C LEU A 379 -14.46 3.59 -10.66
N THR A 380 -13.29 2.97 -10.80
CA THR A 380 -12.85 1.93 -9.87
C THR A 380 -11.99 2.56 -8.80
N TYR A 381 -12.51 2.63 -7.58
CA TYR A 381 -11.69 2.73 -6.40
C TYR A 381 -11.67 1.35 -5.73
N GLN A 382 -10.52 1.00 -5.18
CA GLN A 382 -10.40 -0.14 -4.30
C GLN A 382 -9.73 0.37 -3.05
N ASP A 383 -10.26 -0.04 -1.89
CA ASP A 383 -9.47 0.07 -0.68
C ASP A 383 -8.12 -0.60 -0.96
N PRO A 384 -7.00 0.01 -0.53
CA PRO A 384 -5.73 -0.69 -0.58
C PRO A 384 -5.95 -2.03 0.13
N PRO A 385 -5.72 -3.17 -0.55
CA PRO A 385 -5.94 -4.46 0.08
C PRO A 385 -5.08 -4.53 1.34
N PRO A 386 -5.51 -5.27 2.40
CA PRO A 386 -4.59 -5.63 3.46
C PRO A 386 -3.35 -6.21 2.81
N ILE A 387 -2.22 -5.52 2.97
CA ILE A 387 -1.00 -5.91 2.28
C ILE A 387 -0.54 -7.20 2.95
N GLU A 388 -0.44 -8.28 2.18
CA GLU A 388 0.09 -9.55 2.68
C GLU A 388 1.49 -9.31 3.25
N GLU A 389 1.83 -9.97 4.36
CA GLU A 389 3.09 -9.73 5.09
C GLU A 389 4.34 -9.92 4.20
N ASP A 390 4.24 -10.72 3.13
CA ASP A 390 5.32 -10.98 2.17
C ASP A 390 5.20 -10.20 0.84
N ASP A 391 4.26 -9.26 0.73
CA ASP A 391 4.08 -8.42 -0.46
C ASP A 391 4.85 -7.09 -0.36
N PHE A 392 6.17 -7.22 -0.39
CA PHE A 392 7.09 -6.09 -0.24
C PHE A 392 6.91 -5.00 -1.30
N ASP A 393 6.55 -5.35 -2.54
CA ASP A 393 6.28 -4.37 -3.61
C ASP A 393 5.08 -3.48 -3.26
N ALA A 394 4.03 -4.05 -2.67
CA ALA A 394 2.86 -3.29 -2.26
C ALA A 394 3.18 -2.35 -1.09
N PHE A 395 4.05 -2.76 -0.16
CA PHE A 395 4.56 -1.87 0.90
C PHE A 395 5.43 -0.74 0.35
N LEU A 396 6.32 -1.03 -0.58
CA LEU A 396 7.14 -0.04 -1.27
C LEU A 396 6.27 0.99 -2.02
N LEU A 397 5.24 0.53 -2.74
CA LEU A 397 4.28 1.41 -3.41
C LEU A 397 3.46 2.27 -2.42
N TYR A 398 3.06 1.69 -1.28
CA TYR A 398 2.41 2.42 -0.20
C TYR A 398 3.30 3.53 0.35
N LEU A 399 4.57 3.20 0.65
CA LEU A 399 5.56 4.17 1.12
C LEU A 399 5.79 5.27 0.09
N ASP A 400 5.91 4.94 -1.20
CA ASP A 400 6.12 5.91 -2.28
C ASP A 400 4.94 6.90 -2.37
N THR A 401 3.72 6.38 -2.25
CA THR A 401 2.49 7.19 -2.26
C THR A 401 2.42 8.09 -1.04
N ALA A 402 2.68 7.55 0.15
CA ALA A 402 2.65 8.29 1.41
C ALA A 402 3.80 9.31 1.52
N SER A 403 4.95 9.04 0.89
CA SER A 403 6.10 9.93 0.88
C SER A 403 6.08 10.96 -0.25
N ALA A 404 5.16 10.86 -1.21
CA ALA A 404 5.10 11.75 -2.37
C ALA A 404 5.13 13.24 -2.01
N PRO A 405 4.44 13.73 -0.95
CA PRO A 405 4.53 15.13 -0.53
C PRO A 405 5.91 15.54 0.00
N TYR A 406 6.76 14.58 0.37
CA TYR A 406 8.08 14.75 0.96
C TYR A 406 9.23 14.52 -0.04
N THR A 407 8.93 14.38 -1.33
CA THR A 407 9.91 14.02 -2.37
C THR A 407 11.10 14.98 -2.40
N GLU A 408 10.89 16.29 -2.20
CA GLU A 408 11.98 17.28 -2.20
C GLU A 408 12.88 17.11 -0.97
N GLN A 409 12.29 16.88 0.20
CA GLN A 409 13.01 16.63 1.46
C GLN A 409 13.80 15.31 1.41
N LEU A 410 13.34 14.36 0.60
CA LEU A 410 14.02 13.10 0.32
C LEU A 410 14.99 13.20 -0.87
N ASN A 411 15.32 14.41 -1.34
CA ASN A 411 16.23 14.65 -2.46
C ASN A 411 15.84 13.88 -3.75
N GLY A 412 14.54 13.74 -3.99
CA GLY A 412 14.00 13.00 -5.13
C GLY A 412 14.03 11.47 -4.99
N PHE A 413 14.39 10.93 -3.81
CA PHE A 413 14.31 9.49 -3.56
C PHE A 413 12.86 9.00 -3.69
N SER A 414 12.70 7.83 -4.30
CA SER A 414 11.40 7.19 -4.52
C SER A 414 11.43 5.78 -3.97
N PHE A 415 10.36 5.40 -3.30
CA PHE A 415 10.16 4.04 -2.81
C PHE A 415 9.47 3.18 -3.87
N ALA A 416 9.23 3.68 -5.09
CA ALA A 416 8.59 2.90 -6.14
C ALA A 416 9.41 1.63 -6.43
N PRO A 417 8.77 0.43 -6.52
CA PRO A 417 9.50 -0.83 -6.63
C PRO A 417 10.49 -0.94 -7.79
N ASP A 418 10.26 -0.20 -8.88
CA ASP A 418 11.11 -0.21 -10.08
C ASP A 418 12.39 0.66 -9.96
N VAL A 419 12.51 1.46 -8.89
CA VAL A 419 13.65 2.38 -8.69
C VAL A 419 14.22 2.39 -7.27
N CYS A 420 13.49 1.87 -6.28
CA CYS A 420 13.92 1.87 -4.87
C CYS A 420 15.21 1.05 -4.68
N ASP A 421 16.25 1.71 -4.18
CA ASP A 421 17.53 1.15 -3.71
C ASP A 421 17.99 1.94 -2.47
N ALA A 422 17.54 1.51 -1.28
CA ALA A 422 17.64 2.25 -0.03
C ALA A 422 18.71 1.72 0.94
N ASN A 423 19.29 0.55 0.69
CA ASN A 423 20.12 -0.19 1.65
C ASN A 423 21.64 -0.09 1.42
N GLY A 424 22.10 0.94 0.71
CA GLY A 424 23.51 1.34 0.60
C GLY A 424 24.00 2.29 1.70
N GLY A 425 23.10 2.71 2.59
CA GLY A 425 23.37 3.61 3.71
C GLY A 425 22.72 4.97 3.52
N PHE A 426 22.89 5.87 4.49
CA PHE A 426 22.27 7.19 4.43
C PHE A 426 23.12 8.25 5.13
N GLN A 427 22.94 9.50 4.71
CA GLN A 427 23.44 10.70 5.36
C GLN A 427 22.24 11.61 5.66
N MET A 428 22.14 12.15 6.87
CA MET A 428 21.00 12.98 7.28
C MET A 428 21.27 14.49 7.24
N GLU A 429 22.53 14.90 7.08
CA GLU A 429 22.95 16.30 7.24
C GLU A 429 23.94 16.68 6.14
N PRO A 430 23.77 17.82 5.41
CA PRO A 430 22.74 18.85 5.59
C PRO A 430 21.37 18.51 4.96
N ASP A 431 21.33 17.55 4.03
CA ASP A 431 20.11 17.03 3.40
C ASP A 431 20.08 15.49 3.58
N ILE A 432 18.89 14.88 3.52
CA ILE A 432 18.76 13.43 3.55
C ILE A 432 19.22 12.88 2.20
N GLU A 433 20.33 12.15 2.21
CA GLU A 433 20.80 11.37 1.07
C GLU A 433 20.71 9.89 1.42
N ILE A 434 19.93 9.15 0.64
CA ILE A 434 19.82 7.69 0.71
C ILE A 434 20.68 7.12 -0.41
N TYR A 435 21.61 6.25 -0.05
CA TYR A 435 22.48 5.54 -0.99
C TYR A 435 21.97 4.13 -1.19
N GLY A 436 22.09 3.65 -2.42
CA GLY A 436 21.79 2.29 -2.80
C GLY A 436 23.00 1.36 -2.77
N ASN A 437 22.76 0.06 -2.68
CA ASN A 437 23.80 -0.96 -2.77
C ASN A 437 24.05 -1.43 -4.22
N GLY A 438 23.20 -1.02 -5.17
CA GLY A 438 23.25 -1.41 -6.59
C GLY A 438 22.22 -2.47 -6.99
N MET A 439 21.43 -2.98 -6.05
CA MET A 439 20.29 -3.89 -6.29
C MET A 439 19.00 -3.22 -5.81
N LEU A 440 17.93 -3.36 -6.60
CA LEU A 440 16.63 -2.84 -6.20
C LEU A 440 16.06 -3.65 -5.02
N GLU A 441 15.43 -2.99 -4.04
CA GLU A 441 14.73 -3.68 -2.96
C GLU A 441 13.66 -4.64 -3.49
N SER A 442 12.97 -4.29 -4.58
CA SER A 442 11.97 -5.16 -5.20
C SER A 442 12.56 -6.47 -5.73
N CYS A 443 13.87 -6.52 -5.99
CA CYS A 443 14.59 -7.72 -6.40
C CYS A 443 15.12 -8.48 -5.18
N GLU A 444 15.76 -7.81 -4.23
CA GLU A 444 16.26 -8.44 -2.99
C GLU A 444 15.12 -9.04 -2.16
N PHE A 445 14.04 -8.28 -1.95
CA PHE A 445 12.84 -8.75 -1.27
C PHE A 445 12.03 -9.71 -2.15
N GLY A 446 12.10 -9.57 -3.48
CA GLY A 446 11.54 -10.52 -4.43
C GLY A 446 12.14 -11.93 -4.26
N LEU A 447 13.46 -12.02 -4.04
CA LEU A 447 14.16 -13.27 -3.76
C LEU A 447 13.69 -13.91 -2.44
N ILE A 448 13.50 -13.11 -1.39
CA ILE A 448 12.91 -13.55 -0.12
C ILE A 448 11.50 -14.11 -0.37
N ARG A 449 10.65 -13.36 -1.06
CA ARG A 449 9.27 -13.75 -1.37
C ARG A 449 9.20 -15.04 -2.16
N ALA A 450 10.06 -15.22 -3.16
CA ALA A 450 10.13 -16.43 -3.96
C ALA A 450 10.47 -17.66 -3.11
N CYS A 451 11.38 -17.52 -2.15
CA CYS A 451 11.69 -18.57 -1.19
C CYS A 451 10.53 -18.83 -0.21
N LEU A 452 9.83 -17.80 0.27
CA LEU A 452 8.66 -17.92 1.16
C LEU A 452 7.50 -18.65 0.46
N ARG A 453 7.31 -18.43 -0.84
CA ARG A 453 6.17 -18.97 -1.61
C ARG A 453 6.44 -20.33 -2.27
N ASN A 454 7.65 -20.87 -2.15
CA ASN A 454 8.01 -22.18 -2.69
C ASN A 454 8.25 -23.21 -1.57
N PRO A 455 7.22 -23.92 -1.09
CA PRO A 455 7.36 -24.89 0.01
C PRO A 455 8.26 -26.09 -0.32
N ASP A 456 8.50 -26.36 -1.60
CA ASP A 456 9.33 -27.47 -2.07
C ASP A 456 10.81 -27.09 -2.29
N LEU A 457 11.19 -25.82 -2.05
CA LEU A 457 12.55 -25.33 -2.24
C LEU A 457 13.55 -25.93 -1.23
N ASP A 458 14.51 -26.70 -1.74
CA ASP A 458 15.64 -27.24 -0.96
C ASP A 458 16.96 -27.25 -1.76
N LEU A 459 17.73 -26.17 -1.63
CA LEU A 459 19.04 -26.00 -2.28
C LEU A 459 20.21 -26.37 -1.37
N ARG A 460 19.95 -26.93 -0.17
CA ARG A 460 21.00 -27.39 0.76
C ARG A 460 22.01 -28.35 0.13
N PRO A 461 21.65 -29.26 -0.82
CA PRO A 461 22.63 -30.11 -1.50
C PRO A 461 23.71 -29.35 -2.28
N PHE A 462 23.39 -28.13 -2.74
CA PHE A 462 24.30 -27.24 -3.46
C PHE A 462 25.01 -26.25 -2.53
N GLY A 463 24.59 -26.20 -1.26
CA GLY A 463 25.09 -25.23 -0.29
C GLY A 463 24.17 -24.02 -0.09
N GLY A 464 23.12 -23.90 -0.91
CA GLY A 464 22.12 -22.83 -0.92
C GLY A 464 21.01 -22.94 0.14
N ILE A 465 20.00 -22.08 -0.01
CA ILE A 465 18.90 -21.87 0.91
C ILE A 465 17.80 -22.96 0.81
N SER A 466 16.94 -23.04 1.82
CA SER A 466 15.71 -23.86 1.74
C SER A 466 14.54 -23.07 2.32
N HIS A 467 13.34 -23.40 1.87
CA HIS A 467 12.10 -22.80 2.36
C HIS A 467 11.98 -22.87 3.89
N ASP A 468 12.28 -24.02 4.49
CA ASP A 468 12.17 -24.22 5.94
C ASP A 468 13.10 -23.29 6.74
N ILE A 469 14.33 -23.06 6.25
CA ILE A 469 15.29 -22.16 6.92
C ILE A 469 14.81 -20.72 6.83
N LEU A 470 14.34 -20.31 5.65
CA LEU A 470 13.86 -18.95 5.41
C LEU A 470 12.58 -18.66 6.20
N ARG A 471 11.56 -19.54 6.10
CA ARG A 471 10.29 -19.36 6.81
C ARG A 471 10.47 -19.25 8.32
N ALA A 472 11.32 -20.11 8.90
CA ALA A 472 11.62 -20.06 10.33
C ALA A 472 12.39 -18.80 10.76
N ALA A 473 13.17 -18.18 9.86
CA ALA A 473 13.83 -16.90 10.13
C ALA A 473 12.85 -15.72 10.00
N TRP A 474 12.02 -15.73 8.95
CA TRP A 474 10.96 -14.75 8.72
C TRP A 474 9.98 -14.66 9.89
N GLU A 475 9.40 -15.79 10.31
CA GLU A 475 8.45 -15.84 11.42
C GLU A 475 9.06 -15.32 12.74
N GLN A 476 10.33 -15.62 13.00
CA GLN A 476 11.02 -15.09 14.18
C GLN A 476 11.24 -13.58 14.08
N ASN A 477 11.76 -13.10 12.95
CA ASN A 477 12.09 -11.69 12.76
C ASN A 477 10.82 -10.83 12.82
N LEU A 478 9.75 -11.27 12.15
CA LEU A 478 8.47 -10.56 12.15
C LEU A 478 7.85 -10.48 13.55
N ALA A 479 7.88 -11.60 14.30
CA ALA A 479 7.40 -11.61 15.68
C ALA A 479 8.22 -10.68 16.59
N GLN A 480 9.56 -10.65 16.43
CA GLN A 480 10.41 -9.76 17.20
C GLN A 480 10.21 -8.29 16.81
N MET A 481 10.10 -7.99 15.52
CA MET A 481 9.89 -6.63 15.03
C MET A 481 8.57 -6.05 15.52
N ARG A 482 7.50 -6.85 15.59
CA ARG A 482 6.22 -6.43 16.18
C ARG A 482 6.35 -6.07 17.66
N VAL A 483 7.19 -6.77 18.41
CA VAL A 483 7.48 -6.39 19.81
C VAL A 483 8.25 -5.08 19.85
N ASP A 484 9.25 -4.93 18.98
CA ASP A 484 10.08 -3.73 18.92
C ASP A 484 9.29 -2.49 18.45
N LEU A 485 8.22 -2.68 17.67
CA LEU A 485 7.33 -1.61 17.18
C LEU A 485 6.13 -1.31 18.08
N GLY A 486 6.11 -1.81 19.32
CA GLY A 486 5.04 -1.51 20.30
C GLY A 486 3.80 -2.41 20.21
N GLY A 487 3.88 -3.52 19.48
CA GLY A 487 2.80 -4.49 19.31
C GLY A 487 2.05 -4.34 17.98
N VAL A 488 1.20 -5.33 17.67
CA VAL A 488 0.41 -5.37 16.42
C VAL A 488 -0.63 -4.27 16.32
N ASP A 489 -1.15 -3.83 17.47
CA ASP A 489 -2.10 -2.71 17.59
C ASP A 489 -1.39 -1.41 18.01
N GLY A 490 -0.05 -1.40 17.93
CA GLY A 490 0.79 -0.27 18.29
C GLY A 490 0.65 0.89 17.31
N LEU A 491 0.93 2.10 17.80
CA LEU A 491 0.77 3.33 17.02
C LEU A 491 1.61 3.32 15.73
N ALA A 492 2.83 2.77 15.76
CA ALA A 492 3.70 2.74 14.60
C ALA A 492 3.13 1.91 13.43
N LEU A 493 2.55 0.74 13.71
CA LEU A 493 1.92 -0.09 12.67
C LEU A 493 0.54 0.44 12.25
N SER A 494 -0.09 1.25 13.11
CA SER A 494 -1.32 1.96 12.77
C SER A 494 -1.05 3.09 11.77
N VAL A 495 0.10 3.78 11.90
CA VAL A 495 0.50 4.88 10.99
C VAL A 495 1.19 4.35 9.73
N LEU A 496 2.14 3.43 9.88
CA LEU A 496 2.95 2.87 8.80
C LEU A 496 2.75 1.35 8.71
N ARG A 497 1.72 0.97 7.96
CA ARG A 497 1.39 -0.44 7.70
C ARG A 497 2.55 -1.13 7.00
N GLY A 498 2.90 -2.33 7.45
CA GLY A 498 3.97 -3.13 6.86
C GLY A 498 5.39 -2.75 7.24
N LEU A 499 5.56 -1.76 8.11
CA LEU A 499 6.89 -1.39 8.61
C LEU A 499 7.56 -2.60 9.27
N ASP A 500 6.80 -3.43 10.00
CA ASP A 500 7.30 -4.67 10.58
C ASP A 500 7.88 -5.63 9.53
N SER A 501 7.21 -5.73 8.38
CA SER A 501 7.54 -6.63 7.29
C SER A 501 8.80 -6.17 6.54
N ILE A 502 8.85 -4.90 6.15
CA ILE A 502 10.02 -4.31 5.46
C ILE A 502 11.26 -4.35 6.35
N LEU A 503 11.14 -3.94 7.62
CA LEU A 503 12.28 -3.95 8.53
C LEU A 503 12.76 -5.37 8.86
N SER A 504 11.84 -6.35 8.90
CA SER A 504 12.19 -7.78 9.06
C SER A 504 12.93 -8.33 7.84
N ALA A 505 12.56 -7.89 6.62
CA ALA A 505 13.23 -8.29 5.39
C ALA A 505 14.69 -7.79 5.35
N TYR A 506 14.95 -6.54 5.76
CA TYR A 506 16.32 -6.03 5.89
C TYR A 506 17.17 -6.85 6.89
N PHE A 507 16.59 -7.32 8.00
CA PHE A 507 17.28 -8.22 8.91
C PHE A 507 17.56 -9.60 8.29
N LEU A 508 16.71 -10.10 7.39
CA LEU A 508 16.98 -11.33 6.65
C LEU A 508 18.17 -11.17 5.69
N LEU A 509 18.24 -10.05 4.94
CA LEU A 509 19.40 -9.72 4.10
C LEU A 509 20.68 -9.72 4.94
N GLY A 510 20.66 -9.04 6.08
CA GLY A 510 21.61 -9.25 7.17
C GLY A 510 23.07 -8.88 6.89
N ASP A 511 23.39 -8.29 5.74
CA ASP A 511 24.69 -7.67 5.52
C ASP A 511 24.85 -6.45 6.44
N ASN A 512 26.08 -5.93 6.53
CA ASN A 512 26.38 -4.87 7.49
C ASN A 512 25.64 -3.57 7.23
N VAL A 513 25.22 -3.30 6.00
CA VAL A 513 24.53 -2.05 5.65
C VAL A 513 23.03 -2.23 5.85
N SER A 514 22.44 -3.28 5.27
CA SER A 514 21.00 -3.57 5.43
C SER A 514 20.59 -3.76 6.88
N ARG A 515 21.38 -4.47 7.69
CA ARG A 515 21.00 -4.77 9.09
C ARG A 515 21.05 -3.56 10.03
N LEU A 516 21.76 -2.49 9.65
CA LEU A 516 21.84 -1.27 10.46
C LEU A 516 20.64 -0.35 10.20
N LEU A 517 20.06 -0.41 9.00
CA LEU A 517 18.97 0.47 8.59
C LEU A 517 17.74 0.36 9.53
N PRO A 518 17.20 -0.84 9.86
CA PRO A 518 16.10 -0.93 10.81
C PRO A 518 16.40 -0.33 12.19
N SER A 519 17.59 -0.60 12.72
CA SER A 519 17.99 -0.10 14.03
C SER A 519 18.11 1.43 14.03
N ALA A 520 18.67 2.00 12.96
CA ALA A 520 18.85 3.43 12.84
C ALA A 520 17.54 4.19 12.59
N LEU A 521 16.65 3.64 11.75
CA LEU A 521 15.32 4.21 11.50
C LEU A 521 14.48 4.22 12.78
N VAL A 522 14.42 3.11 13.51
CA VAL A 522 13.68 3.06 14.78
C VAL A 522 14.35 3.95 15.83
N PHE A 523 15.68 4.04 15.87
CA PHE A 523 16.38 4.98 16.75
C PHE A 523 16.03 6.44 16.45
N ALA A 524 16.01 6.82 15.16
CA ALA A 524 15.59 8.15 14.74
C ALA A 524 14.14 8.41 15.14
N ALA A 525 13.24 7.45 14.92
CA ALA A 525 11.84 7.54 15.33
C ALA A 525 11.67 7.69 16.86
N THR A 526 12.44 6.96 17.67
CA THR A 526 12.43 7.10 19.14
C THR A 526 12.99 8.43 19.64
N SER A 527 13.79 9.11 18.80
CA SER A 527 14.38 10.40 19.12
C SER A 527 13.50 11.57 18.67
N TYR A 528 12.40 11.29 17.97
CA TYR A 528 11.46 12.30 17.49
C TYR A 528 10.50 12.65 18.63
N GLU A 529 10.68 13.83 19.24
CA GLU A 529 9.97 14.22 20.46
C GLU A 529 8.49 14.54 20.22
N GLU A 530 8.05 14.77 18.97
CA GLU A 530 6.68 15.20 18.66
C GLU A 530 5.65 14.06 18.64
N ILE A 531 6.07 12.79 18.51
CA ILE A 531 5.15 11.63 18.58
C ILE A 531 5.83 10.53 19.38
N GLN A 532 5.33 10.26 20.60
CA GLN A 532 5.83 9.17 21.44
C GLN A 532 5.34 7.81 20.90
N LEU A 533 6.09 7.27 19.95
CA LEU A 533 5.93 5.90 19.50
C LEU A 533 6.54 5.00 20.60
N GLU A 534 5.76 4.08 21.18
CA GLU A 534 6.23 3.09 22.16
C GLU A 534 7.17 2.04 21.51
N LEU A 535 8.30 2.50 20.99
CA LEU A 535 9.25 1.72 20.23
C LEU A 535 10.43 1.28 21.09
N THR A 536 10.95 0.10 20.78
CA THR A 536 12.23 -0.39 21.26
C THR A 536 13.18 -0.46 20.08
N VAL A 537 14.34 0.20 20.19
CA VAL A 537 15.38 0.13 19.14
C VAL A 537 15.77 -1.34 18.93
N PRO A 538 15.61 -1.90 17.71
CA PRO A 538 15.92 -3.29 17.44
C PRO A 538 17.36 -3.64 17.80
N ASP A 539 17.56 -4.68 18.62
CA ASP A 539 18.88 -5.27 18.85
C ASP A 539 19.13 -6.35 17.78
N PRO A 540 20.09 -6.18 16.87
CA PRO A 540 20.39 -7.14 15.82
C PRO A 540 20.65 -8.57 16.33
N MET A 541 21.01 -8.76 17.60
CA MET A 541 21.21 -10.09 18.20
C MET A 541 19.92 -10.89 18.39
N ASN A 542 18.75 -10.24 18.41
CA ASN A 542 17.46 -10.91 18.54
C ASN A 542 16.90 -11.40 17.18
N TYR A 543 17.54 -11.00 16.08
CA TYR A 543 17.12 -11.31 14.73
C TYR A 543 17.96 -12.43 14.10
N ARG A 544 17.34 -13.19 13.19
CA ARG A 544 18.02 -14.16 12.33
C ARG A 544 18.38 -13.52 11.01
N MET A 545 19.67 -13.54 10.71
CA MET A 545 20.23 -13.09 9.44
C MET A 545 20.56 -14.28 8.57
N LEU A 546 20.23 -14.19 7.28
CA LEU A 546 20.54 -15.19 6.27
C LEU A 546 21.49 -14.62 5.21
N SER A 547 22.38 -13.73 5.62
CA SER A 547 23.27 -12.96 4.74
C SER A 547 24.16 -13.79 3.84
N ARG A 548 24.56 -15.00 4.26
CA ARG A 548 25.29 -15.92 3.38
C ARG A 548 24.51 -16.32 2.11
N PHE A 549 23.19 -16.19 2.14
CA PHE A 549 22.28 -16.53 1.06
C PHE A 549 21.66 -15.31 0.41
N LEU A 550 21.16 -14.35 1.21
CA LEU A 550 20.25 -13.32 0.72
C LEU A 550 20.89 -11.94 0.53
N ALA A 551 22.03 -11.66 1.17
CA ALA A 551 22.71 -10.39 0.93
C ALA A 551 23.08 -10.25 -0.55
N PHE A 552 23.33 -9.02 -1.02
CA PHE A 552 23.85 -8.80 -2.38
C PHE A 552 25.12 -9.64 -2.68
N ASN A 553 25.97 -9.89 -1.67
CA ASN A 553 27.15 -10.74 -1.77
C ASN A 553 26.95 -12.17 -1.24
N GLY A 554 25.71 -12.55 -0.94
CA GLY A 554 25.30 -13.90 -0.63
C GLY A 554 25.11 -14.72 -1.91
N ASP A 555 24.96 -16.03 -1.74
CA ASP A 555 24.80 -17.00 -2.82
C ASP A 555 23.60 -17.88 -2.43
N ALA A 556 22.42 -17.54 -2.97
CA ALA A 556 21.16 -18.12 -2.54
C ALA A 556 21.02 -19.59 -2.98
N ASP A 557 21.56 -19.95 -4.13
CA ASP A 557 21.44 -21.29 -4.69
C ASP A 557 22.68 -22.19 -4.50
N GLY A 558 23.83 -21.59 -4.18
CA GLY A 558 25.09 -22.28 -3.89
C GLY A 558 25.93 -22.56 -5.14
N ASP A 559 25.67 -21.90 -6.27
CA ASP A 559 26.39 -22.12 -7.52
C ASP A 559 27.78 -21.45 -7.56
N GLY A 560 28.06 -20.58 -6.58
CA GLY A 560 29.32 -19.85 -6.43
C GLY A 560 29.32 -18.44 -7.01
N TYR A 561 28.22 -17.99 -7.62
CA TYR A 561 27.98 -16.60 -7.99
C TYR A 561 27.18 -15.89 -6.90
N THR A 562 27.47 -14.61 -6.72
CA THR A 562 26.72 -13.79 -5.77
C THR A 562 25.41 -13.30 -6.39
N ASN A 563 24.41 -13.02 -5.54
CA ASN A 563 23.15 -12.43 -5.96
C ASN A 563 23.36 -11.15 -6.79
N GLN A 564 24.37 -10.34 -6.49
CA GLN A 564 24.73 -9.15 -7.27
C GLN A 564 25.26 -9.50 -8.66
N GLU A 565 26.15 -10.49 -8.78
CA GLU A 565 26.70 -10.92 -10.07
C GLU A 565 25.58 -11.45 -10.98
N GLU A 566 24.65 -12.22 -10.40
CA GLU A 566 23.47 -12.68 -11.11
C GLU A 566 22.52 -11.55 -11.47
N TYR A 567 22.27 -10.62 -10.56
CA TYR A 567 21.45 -9.44 -10.81
C TYR A 567 22.01 -8.61 -11.97
N ASP A 568 23.29 -8.26 -11.94
CA ASP A 568 23.98 -7.48 -12.97
C ASP A 568 23.91 -8.14 -14.35
N TYR A 569 23.92 -9.48 -14.38
CA TYR A 569 23.89 -10.24 -15.62
C TYR A 569 22.45 -10.48 -16.14
N PHE A 570 21.54 -10.95 -15.29
CA PHE A 570 20.22 -11.43 -15.71
C PHE A 570 19.15 -10.35 -15.72
N MET A 571 19.24 -9.32 -14.87
CA MET A 571 18.24 -8.25 -14.84
C MET A 571 18.12 -7.55 -16.22
N PRO A 572 19.22 -7.16 -16.91
CA PRO A 572 19.12 -6.56 -18.24
C PRO A 572 18.58 -7.49 -19.34
N LEU A 573 18.58 -8.81 -19.12
CA LEU A 573 18.21 -9.82 -20.11
C LEU A 573 16.74 -10.24 -20.03
N GLY A 574 16.17 -10.28 -18.83
CA GLY A 574 14.80 -10.74 -18.61
C GLY A 574 14.10 -10.11 -17.40
N GLY A 575 14.66 -9.03 -16.86
CA GLY A 575 14.14 -8.34 -15.69
C GLY A 575 14.23 -9.17 -14.40
N ARG A 576 13.44 -8.76 -13.41
CA ARG A 576 13.41 -9.37 -12.08
C ARG A 576 13.10 -10.86 -12.11
N ASP A 577 12.13 -11.29 -12.92
CA ASP A 577 11.71 -12.68 -12.97
C ASP A 577 12.86 -13.60 -13.37
N LEU A 578 13.69 -13.16 -14.32
CA LEU A 578 14.86 -13.92 -14.75
C LEU A 578 15.98 -13.91 -13.70
N TYR A 579 16.21 -12.78 -13.04
CA TYR A 579 17.14 -12.69 -11.93
C TYR A 579 16.75 -13.65 -10.79
N ILE A 580 15.50 -13.62 -10.32
CA ILE A 580 15.04 -14.49 -9.23
C ILE A 580 15.13 -15.96 -9.64
N GLN A 581 14.84 -16.27 -10.91
CA GLN A 581 14.97 -17.62 -11.43
C GLN A 581 16.43 -18.09 -11.38
N ALA A 582 17.38 -17.24 -11.79
CA ALA A 582 18.80 -17.51 -11.73
C ALA A 582 19.26 -17.76 -10.28
N ALA A 583 18.98 -16.81 -9.38
CA ALA A 583 19.40 -16.85 -7.98
C ALA A 583 18.80 -17.99 -7.13
N LEU A 584 17.88 -18.79 -7.70
CA LEU A 584 17.28 -19.95 -7.06
C LEU A 584 17.48 -21.25 -7.84
N THR A 585 18.31 -21.24 -8.88
CA THR A 585 18.53 -22.39 -9.75
C THR A 585 20.04 -22.58 -10.02
N PRO A 586 20.72 -23.52 -9.33
CA PRO A 586 22.19 -23.69 -9.35
C PRO A 586 22.87 -23.96 -10.69
N PHE A 587 22.09 -24.04 -11.77
CA PHE A 587 22.51 -24.35 -13.13
C PHE A 587 22.24 -23.22 -14.11
N ILE A 588 21.62 -22.12 -13.66
CA ILE A 588 21.40 -20.89 -14.42
C ILE A 588 22.51 -19.91 -14.03
N THR A 589 23.70 -20.11 -14.60
CA THR A 589 24.90 -19.37 -14.19
C THR A 589 25.36 -18.35 -15.24
N LEU A 590 26.18 -17.37 -14.84
CA LEU A 590 26.77 -16.35 -15.74
C LEU A 590 27.64 -16.98 -16.83
N GLU A 591 28.47 -17.96 -16.44
CA GLU A 591 29.26 -18.75 -17.37
C GLU A 591 28.44 -19.97 -17.78
N SER A 592 27.63 -19.84 -18.84
CA SER A 592 26.90 -20.95 -19.47
C SER A 592 27.83 -21.97 -20.15
N SER A 593 28.91 -22.37 -19.47
CA SER A 593 29.95 -23.25 -19.98
C SER A 593 29.60 -24.69 -19.64
N CYS A 594 29.31 -25.45 -20.68
CA CYS A 594 29.09 -26.87 -20.57
C CYS A 594 30.39 -27.64 -20.73
N ALA A 595 30.68 -28.59 -19.83
CA ALA A 595 31.90 -29.40 -19.93
C ALA A 595 31.80 -30.47 -21.03
N ASN A 596 30.59 -30.97 -21.30
CA ASN A 596 30.31 -32.06 -22.25
C ASN A 596 29.29 -31.61 -23.31
N THR A 597 29.67 -30.63 -24.13
CA THR A 597 28.78 -29.87 -25.05
C THR A 597 28.36 -30.59 -26.33
N GLU A 598 29.06 -31.66 -26.71
CA GLU A 598 28.77 -32.43 -27.90
C GLU A 598 28.27 -33.82 -27.51
N GLY A 599 27.20 -34.27 -28.17
CA GLY A 599 26.68 -35.62 -28.01
C GLY A 599 27.76 -36.67 -28.23
N GLY A 600 27.54 -37.88 -27.75
CA GLY A 600 28.54 -38.92 -27.77
C GLY A 600 28.23 -40.08 -26.85
N VAL A 601 29.27 -40.85 -26.54
CA VAL A 601 29.18 -42.04 -25.70
C VAL A 601 29.71 -41.72 -24.32
N PHE A 602 28.85 -41.86 -23.31
CA PHE A 602 29.11 -41.56 -21.91
C PHE A 602 28.95 -42.82 -21.05
N SER A 603 29.43 -42.76 -19.82
CA SER A 603 29.27 -43.81 -18.83
C SER A 603 28.13 -43.49 -17.86
N GLU A 604 27.41 -44.52 -17.42
CA GLU A 604 26.42 -44.39 -16.33
C GLU A 604 27.10 -43.77 -15.09
N GLY A 605 26.54 -42.65 -14.62
CA GLY A 605 27.09 -41.82 -13.55
C GLY A 605 27.77 -40.53 -14.00
N ASP A 606 28.09 -40.37 -15.28
CA ASP A 606 28.73 -39.15 -15.80
C ASP A 606 27.78 -37.93 -15.70
N MET A 607 28.36 -36.75 -15.46
CA MET A 607 27.65 -35.48 -15.62
C MET A 607 27.62 -35.09 -17.09
N PHE A 608 26.49 -34.62 -17.59
CA PHE A 608 26.31 -34.21 -18.98
C PHE A 608 25.56 -32.88 -19.06
N CYS A 609 25.89 -32.03 -20.04
CA CYS A 609 25.07 -30.85 -20.27
C CYS A 609 25.16 -30.33 -21.70
N LEU A 610 24.09 -29.68 -22.14
CA LEU A 610 23.97 -29.06 -23.45
C LEU A 610 23.72 -27.57 -23.31
N VAL A 611 24.18 -26.78 -24.28
CA VAL A 611 23.97 -25.34 -24.34
C VAL A 611 23.49 -24.92 -25.72
N VAL A 612 22.44 -24.11 -25.77
CA VAL A 612 22.04 -23.46 -27.03
C VAL A 612 23.04 -22.33 -27.35
N PRO A 613 23.69 -22.33 -28.52
CA PRO A 613 24.65 -21.29 -28.90
C PRO A 613 23.94 -19.98 -29.26
N ASP A 614 24.64 -18.86 -29.08
CA ASP A 614 24.13 -17.53 -29.48
C ASP A 614 23.89 -17.44 -31.00
N PRO A 615 22.96 -16.58 -31.45
CA PRO A 615 22.11 -15.69 -30.65
C PRO A 615 20.89 -16.39 -30.03
N VAL A 616 20.51 -15.97 -28.82
CA VAL A 616 19.29 -16.38 -28.12
C VAL A 616 18.53 -15.17 -27.58
N SER A 617 17.21 -15.27 -27.52
CA SER A 617 16.36 -14.49 -26.62
C SER A 617 16.03 -15.37 -25.42
N TYR A 618 16.16 -14.82 -24.20
CA TYR A 618 15.86 -15.55 -22.97
C TYR A 618 14.35 -15.72 -22.69
N ALA A 619 13.50 -15.49 -23.71
CA ALA A 619 12.05 -15.54 -23.57
C ALA A 619 11.49 -16.97 -23.47
N THR A 620 12.01 -17.93 -24.25
CA THR A 620 11.50 -19.31 -24.24
C THR A 620 12.58 -20.34 -24.59
N PHE A 621 12.65 -21.41 -23.81
CA PHE A 621 13.36 -22.64 -24.12
C PHE A 621 12.50 -23.86 -23.77
N GLN A 622 12.59 -24.93 -24.55
CA GLN A 622 12.03 -26.23 -24.20
C GLN A 622 12.93 -27.34 -24.76
N TRP A 623 13.64 -28.02 -23.86
CA TRP A 623 14.40 -29.21 -24.21
C TRP A 623 13.46 -30.40 -24.40
N MET A 624 13.80 -31.20 -25.40
CA MET A 624 13.08 -32.39 -25.80
C MET A 624 14.06 -33.56 -25.86
N LYS A 625 13.59 -34.76 -25.53
CA LYS A 625 14.29 -36.01 -25.75
C LYS A 625 13.42 -36.94 -26.58
N ASP A 626 13.94 -37.42 -27.70
CA ASP A 626 13.23 -38.26 -28.66
C ASP A 626 11.87 -37.67 -29.08
N GLY A 627 11.82 -36.33 -29.21
CA GLY A 627 10.61 -35.58 -29.55
C GLY A 627 9.58 -35.42 -28.43
N GLN A 628 9.92 -35.76 -27.18
CA GLN A 628 9.07 -35.52 -26.00
C GLN A 628 9.66 -34.44 -25.08
N PRO A 629 8.84 -33.53 -24.52
CA PRO A 629 9.35 -32.45 -23.66
C PRO A 629 9.93 -33.02 -22.37
N LEU A 630 11.14 -32.55 -22.04
CA LEU A 630 11.76 -32.79 -20.74
C LEU A 630 11.14 -31.87 -19.70
N ASN A 631 11.12 -32.36 -18.46
CA ASN A 631 10.80 -31.59 -17.27
C ASN A 631 11.92 -31.82 -16.25
N ASP A 632 12.18 -30.83 -15.42
CA ASP A 632 13.19 -30.95 -14.37
C ASP A 632 12.74 -31.99 -13.34
N ILE A 633 13.57 -33.01 -13.12
CA ILE A 633 13.33 -34.13 -12.20
C ILE A 633 14.65 -34.61 -11.64
N GLY A 634 14.82 -34.65 -10.31
CA GLY A 634 15.94 -35.32 -9.64
C GLY A 634 17.34 -35.00 -10.21
N SER A 635 17.76 -35.73 -11.25
CA SER A 635 19.03 -35.57 -11.98
C SER A 635 19.00 -34.62 -13.19
N ILE A 636 17.84 -34.24 -13.74
CA ILE A 636 17.69 -33.35 -14.91
C ILE A 636 17.27 -31.95 -14.45
N GLN A 637 17.98 -30.92 -14.93
CA GLN A 637 17.79 -29.51 -14.58
C GLN A 637 17.94 -28.63 -15.84
N GLY A 638 17.21 -27.52 -15.92
CA GLY A 638 17.33 -26.58 -17.04
C GLY A 638 16.56 -26.99 -18.30
N SER A 639 15.55 -27.86 -18.17
CA SER A 639 14.69 -28.28 -19.30
C SER A 639 13.95 -27.12 -19.99
N ARG A 640 13.83 -25.98 -19.32
CA ARG A 640 13.29 -24.73 -19.87
C ARG A 640 14.30 -23.58 -19.87
N TRP A 641 15.59 -23.92 -19.92
CA TRP A 641 16.67 -22.95 -19.92
C TRP A 641 17.62 -23.13 -21.11
N ARG A 642 18.50 -22.16 -21.32
CA ARG A 642 19.53 -22.18 -22.36
C ARG A 642 20.45 -23.40 -22.23
N THR A 643 20.70 -23.83 -20.99
CA THR A 643 21.49 -25.01 -20.67
C THR A 643 20.63 -26.13 -20.08
N LEU A 644 20.84 -27.36 -20.54
CA LEU A 644 20.26 -28.57 -19.95
C LEU A 644 21.36 -29.32 -19.23
N HIS A 645 21.17 -29.62 -17.94
CA HIS A 645 22.12 -30.38 -17.12
C HIS A 645 21.51 -31.72 -16.70
N ILE A 646 22.30 -32.79 -16.82
CA ILE A 646 22.01 -34.11 -16.28
C ILE A 646 23.13 -34.48 -15.30
N MET A 647 22.84 -34.41 -14.01
CA MET A 647 23.81 -34.56 -12.92
C MET A 647 24.36 -35.99 -12.79
N SER A 648 23.61 -36.98 -13.25
CA SER A 648 24.04 -38.38 -13.25
C SER A 648 23.31 -39.12 -14.35
N LEU A 649 24.02 -39.37 -15.47
CA LEU A 649 23.48 -40.09 -16.60
C LEU A 649 23.12 -41.53 -16.22
N SER A 650 21.92 -41.95 -16.57
CA SER A 650 21.45 -43.32 -16.53
C SER A 650 21.38 -43.91 -17.94
N ILE A 651 21.34 -45.23 -18.07
CA ILE A 651 21.18 -45.88 -19.39
C ILE A 651 19.91 -45.37 -20.09
N SER A 652 18.85 -45.09 -19.30
CA SER A 652 17.61 -44.53 -19.83
C SER A 652 17.79 -43.17 -20.45
N ASP A 653 18.84 -42.40 -20.16
CA ASP A 653 19.09 -41.06 -20.72
C ASP A 653 19.67 -41.07 -22.13
N SER A 654 19.95 -42.26 -22.70
CA SER A 654 20.30 -42.38 -24.12
C SER A 654 19.15 -41.91 -25.01
N GLY A 655 19.44 -41.19 -26.09
CA GLY A 655 18.44 -40.65 -27.02
C GLY A 655 18.93 -39.41 -27.78
N ASP A 656 18.03 -38.83 -28.58
CA ASP A 656 18.28 -37.58 -29.31
C ASP A 656 17.69 -36.38 -28.57
N TYR A 657 18.53 -35.39 -28.28
CA TYR A 657 18.15 -34.17 -27.57
C TYR A 657 18.01 -32.98 -28.53
N THR A 658 16.92 -32.25 -28.44
CA THR A 658 16.71 -30.98 -29.16
C THR A 658 16.22 -29.89 -28.21
N CYS A 659 16.40 -28.62 -28.56
CA CYS A 659 15.81 -27.51 -27.81
C CYS A 659 15.06 -26.58 -28.75
N GLU A 660 13.78 -26.33 -28.48
CA GLU A 660 13.02 -25.25 -29.11
C GLU A 660 13.30 -23.94 -28.39
N TYR A 661 13.70 -22.88 -29.10
CA TYR A 661 14.08 -21.60 -28.51
C TYR A 661 13.76 -20.40 -29.42
N ASP A 662 13.82 -19.17 -28.90
CA ASP A 662 13.76 -17.94 -29.70
C ASP A 662 15.16 -17.32 -29.82
N ASP A 663 15.53 -16.82 -31.00
CA ASP A 663 16.78 -16.09 -31.25
C ASP A 663 16.58 -14.56 -31.31
N GLY A 664 15.39 -14.08 -30.95
CA GLY A 664 14.98 -12.68 -31.04
C GLY A 664 14.37 -12.31 -32.40
N SER A 665 14.30 -13.24 -33.37
CA SER A 665 13.66 -13.02 -34.67
C SER A 665 12.15 -13.26 -34.67
N LYS A 666 11.55 -13.58 -33.50
CA LYS A 666 10.12 -13.89 -33.33
C LYS A 666 9.66 -15.14 -34.11
N SER A 667 10.58 -16.03 -34.44
CA SER A 667 10.30 -17.33 -35.09
C SER A 667 11.00 -18.44 -34.30
N PRO A 668 10.31 -19.54 -33.94
CA PRO A 668 10.91 -20.63 -33.19
C PRO A 668 12.10 -21.24 -33.94
N ARG A 669 13.21 -21.42 -33.21
CA ARG A 669 14.42 -22.12 -33.64
C ARG A 669 14.51 -23.47 -32.94
N VAL A 670 15.26 -24.38 -33.55
CA VAL A 670 15.53 -25.70 -32.98
C VAL A 670 17.03 -25.94 -32.95
N PHE A 671 17.59 -26.15 -31.76
CA PHE A 671 18.93 -26.66 -31.55
C PHE A 671 18.92 -28.19 -31.54
N GLY A 672 19.98 -28.82 -32.06
CA GLY A 672 20.10 -30.28 -32.19
C GLY A 672 19.63 -30.84 -33.54
N PRO A 673 19.37 -32.16 -33.65
CA PRO A 673 19.45 -33.16 -32.58
C PRO A 673 20.89 -33.44 -32.14
N VAL A 674 21.08 -33.62 -30.84
CA VAL A 674 22.34 -34.04 -30.21
C VAL A 674 22.17 -35.46 -29.68
N HIS A 675 22.92 -36.40 -30.24
CA HIS A 675 22.80 -37.82 -29.91
C HIS A 675 23.61 -38.19 -28.66
N VAL A 676 22.99 -38.85 -27.68
CA VAL A 676 23.63 -39.29 -26.44
C VAL A 676 23.46 -40.80 -26.28
N GLU A 677 24.55 -41.52 -26.05
CA GLU A 677 24.56 -42.95 -25.72
C GLU A 677 25.20 -43.15 -24.34
N VAL A 678 24.47 -43.75 -23.40
CA VAL A 678 24.97 -44.02 -22.04
C VAL A 678 25.23 -45.51 -21.86
N LEU A 679 26.50 -45.87 -21.66
CA LEU A 679 26.94 -47.22 -21.42
C LEU A 679 26.92 -47.56 -19.94
N LYS A 680 26.44 -48.76 -19.62
CA LYS A 680 26.50 -49.28 -18.24
C LYS A 680 27.94 -49.43 -17.80
N THR A 681 28.30 -48.85 -16.66
CA THR A 681 29.59 -49.12 -16.04
C THR A 681 29.58 -50.53 -15.44
N THR A 682 30.10 -51.52 -16.17
CA THR A 682 30.49 -52.79 -15.54
C THR A 682 31.75 -52.54 -14.71
N PRO A 683 31.78 -52.87 -13.41
CA PRO A 683 32.99 -52.68 -12.62
C PRO A 683 34.13 -53.50 -13.24
N ALA A 684 35.16 -52.80 -13.72
CA ALA A 684 36.38 -53.44 -14.19
C ALA A 684 37.10 -54.05 -12.98
N VAL A 685 36.93 -55.36 -12.77
CA VAL A 685 37.83 -56.13 -11.90
C VAL A 685 39.19 -56.17 -12.60
N THR A 686 40.05 -55.22 -12.26
CA THR A 686 41.49 -55.32 -12.53
C THR A 686 42.16 -56.11 -11.40
N PRO A 687 43.07 -57.05 -11.68
CA PRO A 687 43.82 -57.79 -10.66
C PRO A 687 44.91 -56.90 -10.04
N GLY A 688 44.50 -55.84 -9.34
CA GLY A 688 45.36 -54.89 -8.62
C GLY A 688 44.70 -54.23 -7.40
N GLY A 689 43.48 -54.65 -7.03
CA GLY A 689 42.68 -54.05 -5.94
C GLY A 689 42.89 -54.66 -4.55
N HIS A 690 44.13 -54.98 -4.14
CA HIS A 690 44.41 -55.47 -2.77
C HIS A 690 45.45 -54.67 -1.99
N PHE A 691 45.84 -53.46 -2.43
CA PHE A 691 46.82 -52.65 -1.69
C PHE A 691 46.39 -51.24 -1.26
N ALA A 692 45.14 -50.82 -1.51
CA ALA A 692 44.65 -49.49 -1.07
C ALA A 692 43.67 -49.51 0.12
N LEU A 693 43.09 -50.67 0.47
CA LEU A 693 42.10 -50.75 1.56
C LEU A 693 42.72 -50.98 2.95
N LEU A 694 44.02 -51.30 3.03
CA LEU A 694 44.75 -51.57 4.28
C LEU A 694 45.48 -50.33 4.84
N THR A 695 45.62 -49.25 4.07
CA THR A 695 46.24 -47.99 4.51
C THR A 695 45.23 -46.92 4.93
N PHE A 696 43.97 -46.99 4.48
CA PHE A 696 42.93 -46.03 4.87
C PHE A 696 42.25 -46.38 6.21
N LEU A 697 42.18 -47.67 6.58
CA LEU A 697 41.67 -48.13 7.89
C LEU A 697 42.67 -47.95 9.04
N VAL A 698 43.95 -47.66 8.75
CA VAL A 698 44.98 -47.39 9.77
C VAL A 698 45.13 -45.89 10.08
N LEU A 699 44.75 -44.99 9.17
CA LEU A 699 44.76 -43.54 9.44
C LEU A 699 43.50 -43.02 10.15
N ILE A 700 42.33 -43.64 9.96
CA ILE A 700 41.10 -43.28 10.68
C ILE A 700 41.13 -43.80 12.14
N GLY A 701 41.95 -44.82 12.42
CA GLY A 701 42.12 -45.37 13.78
C GLY A 701 43.01 -44.56 14.73
N ILE A 702 43.76 -43.55 14.25
CA ILE A 702 44.75 -42.82 15.08
C ILE A 702 44.30 -41.40 15.46
N THR A 703 43.34 -40.78 14.76
CA THR A 703 42.86 -39.42 15.12
C THR A 703 41.67 -39.42 16.09
N ALA A 704 41.02 -40.57 16.31
CA ALA A 704 39.95 -40.74 17.30
C ALA A 704 40.46 -40.96 18.75
N LEU A 705 41.78 -40.88 18.99
CA LEU A 705 42.41 -41.15 20.30
C LEU A 705 43.16 -39.95 20.91
N TYR A 706 42.89 -38.72 20.49
CA TYR A 706 43.51 -37.51 21.06
C TYR A 706 42.57 -36.43 21.63
N ARG A 707 41.30 -36.74 21.91
CA ARG A 707 40.41 -35.84 22.67
C ARG A 707 39.56 -36.49 23.76
N PHE A 708 40.09 -37.52 24.42
CA PHE A 708 39.66 -37.85 25.80
C PHE A 708 40.83 -38.42 26.60
N ARG A 709 41.53 -37.55 27.34
CA ARG A 709 42.12 -37.95 28.62
C ARG A 709 42.05 -36.83 29.67
N PRO A 710 41.55 -37.12 30.88
CA PRO A 710 41.43 -36.17 31.98
C PRO A 710 42.75 -35.98 32.76
N ARG A 711 42.81 -34.88 33.51
CA ARG A 711 43.82 -34.52 34.52
C ARG A 711 44.05 -35.66 35.54
N HIS A 712 45.29 -35.84 36.04
CA HIS A 712 45.63 -35.67 37.46
C HIS A 712 47.09 -36.03 37.85
N SER A 713 47.69 -35.12 38.64
CA SER A 713 48.60 -35.26 39.79
C SER A 713 49.78 -36.24 39.79
N SER A 714 50.98 -35.65 39.85
CA SER A 714 51.91 -35.77 40.99
C SER A 714 52.81 -34.55 41.03
#